data_AF-A0A975IYI3-F1
#
_entry.id   AF-A0A975IYI3-F1
#
_cell.length_a   1.000
_cell.length_b   1.000
_cell.length_c   1.000
_cell.angle_alpha   90.00
_cell.angle_beta   90.00
_cell.angle_gamma   90.00
#
_symmetry.space_group_name_H-M   'P 1'
#
loop_
_entity.id
_entity.type
_entity.pdbx_description
1 polymer ?
#
loop_
_entity_poly.entity_id
_entity_poly.type
_entity_poly.pdbx_seq_one_letter_code
_entity_poly.pdbx_strand_id
1 'polypeptide(L)'
;MFSGEAFATGGWVPERFLDEGGQVLKGPPQFYWDLELNRLARQYAEKDLPPEFKTDPSEDTAEDGKAGATAAADNADFEEALKSGKLKPTDVTSARAAQAEMRAWLQKGASDEDRPKLAETDSEFADYHRGAGLLADDKPAEAKTAWEKLLQRPAGQRHYRTVWAAYMLGKTCMQDEKTRADAVAWFGKCRQYAREGFADPLNLAADSFGWQARAEYDAGNHAAAARHYLQQLALGDTSAIRSMKLLVPDRETGAGLSPLSFEALVPQGPQDDSVPHPEKTEEQLKAEAGTVEHKMIAAAKDEVLRQIVTAHVLSTSTSYWSESDKTRLTTWLEIVEKAKLDRMEGAASLGWAAYTAGKFAEAEKWARLDKPASPLGQWLQAKLALRKGDFATASSLMAVVVPQLPDDAATRYEDGYLPKASAAADLGASLLAQGKFKESLAAFWSGGCWFDAGYVAERLLGTDELVAFVKANAMLTDEERANQPGDERTPADMRREMRNNLMNLAGRRLIREDRNAEGRLLLGEEPRKLFDLFRELGAKGNNEKNPKKERARALFEAACILEDGSSWCGTEDDVVRAEWGGYAPEHPEALVQSRMTGKSKASGGDEEDGDKVKLVDNFVPSSDSERKRLAQGRAASMRQYVRQASALAVKAAALLPDNTEETADVLNQAGRWIQDLDNPGADKIYYQIEKRCPKTGIGKAVIEKHWFIEPDGPWTGGAGTGDSFDKAPEEKSR
;
A
#
# COMPACT_ATOMS: atom_id res chain seq x y z
N MET A 1 15.04 17.16 -20.07
CA MET A 1 15.19 16.06 -21.02
C MET A 1 15.36 14.81 -20.18
N PHE A 2 14.41 13.91 -20.31
CA PHE A 2 14.26 12.70 -19.51
C PHE A 2 15.22 11.62 -20.04
N SER A 3 16.07 11.07 -19.18
CA SER A 3 16.58 9.70 -19.34
C SER A 3 15.96 8.86 -18.22
N GLY A 4 14.85 8.20 -18.58
CA GLY A 4 14.25 7.17 -17.76
C GLY A 4 15.04 5.88 -17.93
N GLU A 5 15.44 5.28 -16.81
CA GLU A 5 15.83 3.88 -16.76
C GLU A 5 14.63 3.02 -17.16
N ALA A 6 14.90 2.07 -18.05
CA ALA A 6 13.90 1.35 -18.81
C ALA A 6 13.06 0.38 -17.95
N PHE A 7 11.91 0.85 -17.47
CA PHE A 7 10.75 0.01 -17.21
C PHE A 7 9.57 0.56 -18.01
N ALA A 8 9.10 -0.22 -19.00
CA ALA A 8 8.04 0.20 -19.93
C ALA A 8 6.67 0.43 -19.26
N THR A 9 6.49 0.04 -17.99
CA THR A 9 5.29 0.30 -17.18
C THR A 9 5.66 0.34 -15.68
N GLY A 10 6.50 1.29 -15.27
CA GLY A 10 6.83 1.41 -13.84
C GLY A 10 7.81 2.53 -13.53
N GLY A 11 7.34 3.73 -13.18
CA GLY A 11 8.13 4.73 -12.48
C GLY A 11 8.66 4.26 -11.11
N TRP A 12 9.56 5.08 -10.57
CA TRP A 12 10.50 4.68 -9.52
C TRP A 12 9.95 4.99 -8.13
N VAL A 13 9.71 3.95 -7.31
CA VAL A 13 9.54 4.11 -5.85
C VAL A 13 10.83 3.65 -5.19
N PRO A 14 11.45 4.44 -4.31
CA PRO A 14 12.69 4.04 -3.63
C PRO A 14 12.44 2.76 -2.85
N GLU A 15 13.26 1.73 -3.06
CA GLU A 15 13.17 0.48 -2.27
C GLU A 15 13.86 0.62 -0.90
N ARG A 16 14.83 1.53 -0.79
CA ARG A 16 15.59 1.80 0.44
C ARG A 16 15.79 3.30 0.62
N PHE A 17 15.53 3.82 1.82
CA PHE A 17 15.67 5.25 2.11
C PHE A 17 17.12 5.72 2.29
N LEU A 18 18.04 4.82 2.65
CA LEU A 18 19.45 5.14 2.84
C LEU A 18 20.30 5.11 1.56
N ASP A 19 19.76 4.60 0.45
CA ASP A 19 20.44 4.59 -0.84
C ASP A 19 20.71 6.00 -1.36
N GLU A 20 21.68 6.11 -2.26
CA GLU A 20 22.24 7.39 -2.73
C GLU A 20 22.67 8.33 -1.57
N GLY A 21 22.91 7.80 -0.37
CA GLY A 21 23.29 8.59 0.82
C GLY A 21 22.10 9.27 1.51
N GLY A 22 20.88 8.80 1.25
CA GLY A 22 19.65 9.27 1.88
C GLY A 22 19.03 10.49 1.21
N GLN A 23 19.30 10.74 -0.07
CA GLN A 23 18.81 11.95 -0.75
C GLN A 23 17.29 12.01 -0.83
N VAL A 24 16.61 10.87 -0.95
CA VAL A 24 15.15 10.78 -0.97
C VAL A 24 14.52 11.43 0.28
N LEU A 25 15.18 11.35 1.44
CA LEU A 25 14.71 11.94 2.70
C LEU A 25 14.70 13.48 2.68
N LYS A 26 15.30 14.11 1.67
CA LYS A 26 15.17 15.56 1.44
C LYS A 26 13.79 15.94 0.90
N GLY A 27 13.13 15.03 0.18
CA GLY A 27 11.81 15.23 -0.39
C GLY A 27 10.71 15.29 0.67
N PRO A 28 9.52 15.79 0.30
CA PRO A 28 8.33 15.65 1.12
C PRO A 28 7.89 14.17 1.17
N PRO A 29 7.08 13.76 2.15
CA PRO A 29 6.35 12.50 2.06
C PRO A 29 5.31 12.58 0.94
N GLN A 30 4.84 11.41 0.51
CA GLN A 30 3.70 11.32 -0.39
C GLN A 30 2.43 11.73 0.37
N PHE A 31 1.63 12.59 -0.25
CA PHE A 31 0.26 12.87 0.17
C PHE A 31 -0.71 12.10 -0.72
N TYR A 32 -1.76 11.55 -0.10
CA TYR A 32 -2.79 10.77 -0.78
C TYR A 32 -4.14 11.46 -0.59
N TRP A 33 -4.87 11.61 -1.70
CA TRP A 33 -6.13 12.34 -1.73
C TRP A 33 -7.17 11.77 -0.77
N ASP A 34 -7.36 10.46 -0.82
CA ASP A 34 -8.24 9.70 0.04
C ASP A 34 -7.85 9.78 1.52
N LEU A 35 -6.57 9.62 1.86
CA LEU A 35 -6.11 9.71 3.26
C LEU A 35 -6.32 11.12 3.84
N GLU A 36 -5.99 12.17 3.08
CA GLU A 36 -6.21 13.54 3.53
C GLU A 36 -7.70 13.85 3.70
N LEU A 37 -8.56 13.39 2.78
CA LEU A 37 -10.00 13.57 2.91
C LEU A 37 -10.59 12.78 4.09
N ASN A 38 -10.12 11.56 4.34
CA ASN A 38 -10.55 10.78 5.51
C ASN A 38 -10.16 11.47 6.82
N ARG A 39 -8.97 12.07 6.88
CA ARG A 39 -8.54 12.88 8.03
C ARG A 39 -9.44 14.11 8.22
N LEU A 40 -9.77 14.82 7.14
CA LEU A 40 -10.69 15.96 7.18
C LEU A 40 -12.11 15.51 7.58
N ALA A 41 -12.62 14.42 7.04
CA ALA A 41 -13.96 13.91 7.35
C ALA A 41 -14.14 13.67 8.86
N ARG A 42 -13.14 13.06 9.51
CA ARG A 42 -13.14 12.87 10.98
C ARG A 42 -13.19 14.18 11.78
N GLN A 43 -12.61 15.26 11.25
CA GLN A 43 -12.64 16.57 11.89
C GLN A 43 -14.02 17.24 11.79
N TYR A 44 -14.74 17.01 10.70
CA TYR A 44 -16.02 17.66 10.41
C TYR A 44 -17.26 16.77 10.65
N ALA A 45 -17.06 15.55 11.16
CA ALA A 45 -18.14 14.61 11.45
C ALA A 45 -19.10 15.14 12.55
N GLU A 46 -20.39 15.17 12.25
CA GLU A 46 -21.49 15.36 13.20
C GLU A 46 -21.54 14.20 14.19
N LYS A 47 -21.56 14.51 15.49
CA LYS A 47 -21.46 13.52 16.59
C LYS A 47 -22.78 12.85 16.94
N ASP A 48 -23.90 13.42 16.52
CA ASP A 48 -25.25 13.04 16.95
C ASP A 48 -26.01 12.20 15.91
N LEU A 49 -25.31 11.67 14.90
CA LEU A 49 -25.88 10.76 13.90
C LEU A 49 -25.52 9.31 14.23
N PRO A 50 -26.39 8.34 13.90
CA PRO A 50 -26.09 6.92 14.12
C PRO A 50 -24.77 6.54 13.43
N PRO A 51 -23.94 5.71 14.08
CA PRO A 51 -22.50 5.69 13.83
C PRO A 51 -22.03 5.05 12.52
N GLU A 52 -22.89 4.49 11.68
CA GLU A 52 -22.41 3.76 10.49
C GLU A 52 -23.33 3.96 9.27
N PHE A 53 -22.74 4.41 8.17
CA PHE A 53 -23.18 3.97 6.86
C PHE A 53 -22.88 2.48 6.79
N LYS A 54 -23.90 1.63 6.87
CA LYS A 54 -23.72 0.27 6.36
C LYS A 54 -23.48 0.42 4.88
N THR A 55 -22.27 0.08 4.42
CA THR A 55 -22.00 -0.10 3.00
C THR A 55 -23.13 -0.90 2.40
N ASP A 56 -23.53 -0.51 1.21
CA ASP A 56 -24.66 -1.10 0.51
C ASP A 56 -24.53 -2.63 0.55
N PRO A 57 -25.45 -3.38 1.19
CA PRO A 57 -25.43 -4.84 1.16
C PRO A 57 -25.51 -5.38 -0.28
N SER A 58 -25.81 -4.52 -1.26
CA SER A 58 -26.05 -4.87 -2.65
C SER A 58 -24.84 -5.33 -3.45
N GLU A 59 -23.59 -5.15 -2.98
CA GLU A 59 -22.45 -5.74 -3.70
C GLU A 59 -22.35 -7.25 -3.45
N ASP A 60 -22.74 -7.75 -2.26
CA ASP A 60 -22.48 -9.16 -1.90
C ASP A 60 -23.72 -10.00 -1.51
N THR A 61 -24.90 -9.42 -1.25
CA THR A 61 -25.98 -10.20 -0.55
C THR A 61 -27.37 -10.21 -1.17
N ALA A 62 -27.66 -9.43 -2.21
CA ALA A 62 -28.97 -9.43 -2.87
C ALA A 62 -28.86 -9.89 -4.33
N GLU A 63 -29.59 -10.95 -4.71
CA GLU A 63 -29.61 -11.51 -6.08
C GLU A 63 -29.91 -10.44 -7.17
N ASP A 64 -30.59 -9.34 -6.81
CA ASP A 64 -31.05 -8.27 -7.72
C ASP A 64 -30.46 -6.86 -7.41
N GLY A 65 -29.41 -6.74 -6.60
CA GLY A 65 -28.78 -5.46 -6.25
C GLY A 65 -29.70 -4.47 -5.47
N LYS A 66 -29.53 -3.14 -5.66
CA LYS A 66 -30.25 -2.06 -4.94
C LYS A 66 -31.78 -2.16 -4.99
N ALA A 67 -32.33 -2.63 -6.11
CA ALA A 67 -33.77 -2.80 -6.29
C ALA A 67 -34.31 -3.93 -5.38
N GLY A 68 -33.56 -5.03 -5.27
CA GLY A 68 -33.85 -6.13 -4.36
C GLY A 68 -33.81 -5.71 -2.89
N ALA A 69 -32.77 -4.95 -2.48
CA ALA A 69 -32.66 -4.42 -1.12
C ALA A 69 -33.86 -3.51 -0.74
N THR A 70 -34.29 -2.65 -1.67
CA THR A 70 -35.47 -1.80 -1.49
C THR A 70 -36.74 -2.64 -1.32
N ALA A 71 -36.92 -3.71 -2.10
CA ALA A 71 -38.08 -4.59 -2.00
C ALA A 71 -38.10 -5.39 -0.69
N ALA A 72 -36.94 -5.90 -0.28
CA ALA A 72 -36.79 -6.63 0.97
C ALA A 72 -37.11 -5.75 2.18
N ALA A 73 -36.54 -4.53 2.25
CA ALA A 73 -36.85 -3.58 3.31
C ALA A 73 -38.33 -3.19 3.31
N ASP A 74 -38.92 -3.03 2.12
CA ASP A 74 -40.31 -2.62 2.01
C ASP A 74 -41.28 -3.68 2.56
N ASN A 75 -41.05 -4.94 2.18
CA ASN A 75 -41.83 -6.09 2.67
C ASN A 75 -41.62 -6.35 4.17
N ALA A 76 -40.38 -6.20 4.68
CA ALA A 76 -40.08 -6.39 6.09
C ALA A 76 -40.84 -5.37 6.97
N ASP A 77 -40.82 -4.09 6.57
CA ASP A 77 -41.58 -3.04 7.25
C ASP A 77 -43.09 -3.28 7.19
N PHE A 78 -43.61 -3.76 6.05
CA PHE A 78 -45.03 -4.08 5.89
C PHE A 78 -45.48 -5.18 6.86
N GLU A 79 -44.71 -6.26 6.97
CA GLU A 79 -44.97 -7.34 7.92
C GLU A 79 -44.86 -6.88 9.39
N GLU A 80 -43.89 -6.03 9.71
CA GLU A 80 -43.77 -5.45 11.06
C GLU A 80 -44.93 -4.49 11.37
N ALA A 81 -45.42 -3.74 10.37
CA ALA A 81 -46.59 -2.88 10.54
C ALA A 81 -47.86 -3.69 10.85
N LEU A 82 -48.04 -4.86 10.21
CA LEU A 82 -49.12 -5.80 10.52
C LEU A 82 -48.98 -6.37 11.94
N LYS A 83 -47.77 -6.82 12.29
CA LYS A 83 -47.48 -7.46 13.59
C LYS A 83 -47.62 -6.49 14.76
N SER A 84 -47.13 -5.27 14.62
CA SER A 84 -47.22 -4.20 15.62
C SER A 84 -48.62 -3.57 15.71
N GLY A 85 -49.50 -3.88 14.74
CA GLY A 85 -50.84 -3.30 14.65
C GLY A 85 -50.87 -1.85 14.19
N LYS A 86 -49.76 -1.33 13.64
CA LYS A 86 -49.70 -0.01 12.96
C LYS A 86 -50.45 -0.03 11.62
N LEU A 87 -50.53 -1.19 10.97
CA LEU A 87 -51.38 -1.45 9.81
C LEU A 87 -52.50 -2.44 10.20
N LYS A 88 -53.76 -2.08 9.90
CA LYS A 88 -54.95 -2.88 10.26
C LYS A 88 -55.85 -3.10 9.04
N PRO A 89 -55.46 -3.97 8.09
CA PRO A 89 -56.29 -4.26 6.93
C PRO A 89 -57.52 -5.07 7.34
N THR A 90 -58.59 -4.98 6.57
CA THR A 90 -59.80 -5.80 6.77
C THR A 90 -59.57 -7.28 6.43
N ASP A 91 -58.65 -7.56 5.50
CA ASP A 91 -58.18 -8.90 5.15
C ASP A 91 -56.65 -8.88 4.98
N VAL A 92 -55.95 -9.54 5.89
CA VAL A 92 -54.48 -9.62 5.90
C VAL A 92 -53.96 -10.42 4.69
N THR A 93 -54.67 -11.45 4.23
CA THR A 93 -54.23 -12.28 3.09
C THR A 93 -54.29 -11.48 1.81
N SER A 94 -55.41 -10.79 1.58
CA SER A 94 -55.56 -9.89 0.41
C SER A 94 -54.58 -8.73 0.45
N ALA A 95 -54.30 -8.15 1.63
CA ALA A 95 -53.33 -7.07 1.77
C ALA A 95 -51.90 -7.52 1.42
N ARG A 96 -51.46 -8.71 1.86
CA ARG A 96 -50.16 -9.27 1.48
C ARG A 96 -50.05 -9.53 -0.01
N ALA A 97 -51.12 -10.04 -0.63
CA ALA A 97 -51.14 -10.28 -2.08
C ALA A 97 -51.05 -8.96 -2.87
N ALA A 98 -51.76 -7.91 -2.45
CA ALA A 98 -51.70 -6.59 -3.09
C ALA A 98 -50.30 -5.95 -2.97
N GLN A 99 -49.70 -6.02 -1.79
CA GLN A 99 -48.33 -5.58 -1.52
C GLN A 99 -47.33 -6.29 -2.45
N ALA A 100 -47.41 -7.62 -2.56
CA ALA A 100 -46.53 -8.40 -3.43
C ALA A 100 -46.70 -8.06 -4.92
N GLU A 101 -47.95 -7.90 -5.39
CA GLU A 101 -48.24 -7.50 -6.77
C GLU A 101 -47.67 -6.11 -7.09
N MET A 102 -47.84 -5.16 -6.18
CA MET A 102 -47.32 -3.80 -6.31
C MET A 102 -45.78 -3.77 -6.36
N ARG A 103 -45.11 -4.53 -5.48
CA ARG A 103 -43.65 -4.63 -5.49
C ARG A 103 -43.10 -5.27 -6.75
N ALA A 104 -43.73 -6.34 -7.23
CA ALA A 104 -43.32 -6.98 -8.48
C ALA A 104 -43.49 -6.03 -9.68
N TRP A 105 -44.55 -5.24 -9.70
CA TRP A 105 -44.78 -4.23 -10.74
C TRP A 105 -43.75 -3.10 -10.71
N LEU A 106 -43.48 -2.52 -9.54
CA LEU A 106 -42.48 -1.46 -9.38
C LEU A 106 -41.06 -1.95 -9.73
N GLN A 107 -40.70 -3.18 -9.36
CA GLN A 107 -39.40 -3.76 -9.68
C GLN A 107 -39.18 -3.94 -11.19
N LYS A 108 -40.26 -4.15 -11.96
CA LYS A 108 -40.23 -4.25 -13.43
C LYS A 108 -40.30 -2.90 -14.15
N GLY A 109 -40.25 -1.77 -13.43
CA GLY A 109 -40.32 -0.43 -14.03
C GLY A 109 -41.74 0.09 -14.25
N ALA A 110 -42.75 -0.52 -13.62
CA ALA A 110 -44.11 0.00 -13.51
C ALA A 110 -44.86 0.21 -14.85
N SER A 111 -44.73 -0.74 -15.79
CA SER A 111 -45.42 -0.69 -17.10
C SER A 111 -46.95 -0.76 -16.98
N ASP A 112 -47.67 -0.10 -17.90
CA ASP A 112 -49.14 -0.11 -17.88
C ASP A 112 -49.75 -1.50 -18.14
N GLU A 113 -49.07 -2.36 -18.90
CA GLU A 113 -49.54 -3.72 -19.24
C GLU A 113 -49.62 -4.65 -18.01
N ASP A 114 -48.73 -4.45 -17.03
CA ASP A 114 -48.61 -5.26 -15.82
C ASP A 114 -49.19 -4.56 -14.58
N ARG A 115 -50.05 -3.54 -14.76
CA ARG A 115 -50.58 -2.74 -13.64
C ARG A 115 -51.30 -3.64 -12.61
N PRO A 116 -51.01 -3.46 -11.30
CA PRO A 116 -51.60 -4.26 -10.24
C PRO A 116 -53.13 -4.22 -10.24
N LYS A 117 -53.75 -5.38 -10.07
CA LYS A 117 -55.21 -5.58 -10.07
C LYS A 117 -55.79 -5.53 -8.66
N LEU A 118 -55.03 -5.93 -7.65
CA LEU A 118 -55.45 -5.88 -6.26
C LEU A 118 -55.27 -4.45 -5.69
N ALA A 119 -56.32 -3.94 -5.05
CA ALA A 119 -56.25 -2.66 -4.36
C ALA A 119 -55.48 -2.80 -3.04
N GLU A 120 -54.49 -1.94 -2.83
CA GLU A 120 -53.76 -1.88 -1.58
C GLU A 120 -54.63 -1.32 -0.44
N THR A 121 -54.29 -1.70 0.80
CA THR A 121 -54.91 -1.11 1.99
C THR A 121 -54.49 0.35 2.13
N ASP A 122 -55.44 1.26 2.37
CA ASP A 122 -55.17 2.69 2.56
C ASP A 122 -54.20 2.92 3.73
N SER A 123 -52.96 3.25 3.39
CA SER A 123 -51.83 3.27 4.32
C SER A 123 -50.66 4.06 3.73
N GLU A 124 -49.62 4.28 4.54
CA GLU A 124 -48.38 4.90 4.07
C GLU A 124 -47.68 4.11 2.96
N PHE A 125 -47.83 2.78 2.92
CA PHE A 125 -47.28 1.93 1.86
C PHE A 125 -47.94 2.21 0.51
N ALA A 126 -49.29 2.21 0.49
CA ALA A 126 -50.06 2.51 -0.71
C ALA A 126 -49.81 3.93 -1.25
N ASP A 127 -49.67 4.92 -0.36
CA ASP A 127 -49.34 6.29 -0.77
C ASP A 127 -47.92 6.37 -1.36
N TYR A 128 -46.96 5.64 -0.79
CA TYR A 128 -45.60 5.59 -1.29
C TYR A 128 -45.52 4.91 -2.66
N HIS A 129 -46.17 3.74 -2.81
CA HIS A 129 -46.23 3.00 -4.06
C HIS A 129 -46.90 3.78 -5.19
N ARG A 130 -47.98 4.52 -4.88
CA ARG A 130 -48.60 5.44 -5.85
C ARG A 130 -47.59 6.46 -6.37
N GLY A 131 -46.82 7.09 -5.48
CA GLY A 131 -45.79 8.05 -5.89
C GLY A 131 -44.68 7.41 -6.71
N ALA A 132 -44.22 6.21 -6.32
CA ALA A 132 -43.19 5.47 -7.05
C ALA A 132 -43.64 5.07 -8.46
N GLY A 133 -44.89 4.58 -8.60
CA GLY A 133 -45.47 4.23 -9.90
C GLY A 133 -45.65 5.45 -10.81
N LEU A 134 -46.09 6.58 -10.25
CA LEU A 134 -46.21 7.84 -11.00
C LEU A 134 -44.84 8.36 -11.48
N LEU A 135 -43.79 8.21 -10.66
CA LEU A 135 -42.44 8.60 -11.08
C LEU A 135 -41.93 7.68 -12.20
N ALA A 136 -42.20 6.38 -12.14
CA ALA A 136 -41.85 5.43 -13.19
C ALA A 136 -42.60 5.70 -14.51
N ASP A 137 -43.82 6.21 -14.43
CA ASP A 137 -44.66 6.67 -15.56
C ASP A 137 -44.32 8.12 -16.03
N ASP A 138 -43.12 8.62 -15.70
CA ASP A 138 -42.62 9.97 -16.06
C ASP A 138 -43.56 11.13 -15.64
N LYS A 139 -44.23 10.98 -14.48
CA LYS A 139 -45.12 12.01 -13.89
C LYS A 139 -44.58 12.55 -12.56
N PRO A 140 -43.43 13.27 -12.56
CA PRO A 140 -42.76 13.71 -11.35
C PRO A 140 -43.59 14.67 -10.48
N ALA A 141 -44.45 15.51 -11.07
CA ALA A 141 -45.30 16.45 -10.31
C ALA A 141 -46.41 15.72 -9.52
N GLU A 142 -47.02 14.70 -10.14
CA GLU A 142 -48.04 13.87 -9.48
C GLU A 142 -47.41 12.98 -8.42
N ALA A 143 -46.21 12.43 -8.69
CA ALA A 143 -45.43 11.68 -7.72
C ALA A 143 -45.10 12.51 -6.47
N LYS A 144 -44.63 13.76 -6.65
CA LYS A 144 -44.41 14.70 -5.54
C LYS A 144 -45.68 14.90 -4.71
N THR A 145 -46.81 15.14 -5.36
CA THR A 145 -48.11 15.32 -4.69
C THR A 145 -48.50 14.10 -3.86
N ALA A 146 -48.26 12.88 -4.36
CA ALA A 146 -48.53 11.64 -3.64
C ALA A 146 -47.68 11.50 -2.37
N TRP A 147 -46.38 11.78 -2.44
CA TRP A 147 -45.49 11.74 -1.28
C TRP A 147 -45.73 12.87 -0.28
N GLU A 148 -46.09 14.07 -0.73
CA GLU A 148 -46.50 15.16 0.16
C GLU A 148 -47.77 14.78 0.94
N LYS A 149 -48.74 14.14 0.29
CA LYS A 149 -49.94 13.61 0.94
C LYS A 149 -49.59 12.55 2.00
N LEU A 150 -48.63 11.66 1.71
CA LEU A 150 -48.12 10.70 2.71
C LEU A 150 -47.60 11.43 3.96
N LEU A 151 -46.79 12.49 3.77
CA LEU A 151 -46.22 13.27 4.87
C LEU A 151 -47.26 14.06 5.68
N GLN A 152 -48.45 14.31 5.12
CA GLN A 152 -49.58 14.94 5.83
C GLN A 152 -50.31 13.97 6.77
N ARG A 153 -50.06 12.65 6.71
CA ARG A 153 -50.62 11.70 7.68
C ARG A 153 -50.14 12.02 9.11
N PRO A 154 -50.96 11.74 10.14
CA PRO A 154 -50.51 11.82 11.53
C PRO A 154 -49.25 10.98 11.76
N ALA A 155 -48.31 11.43 12.59
CA ALA A 155 -47.00 10.78 12.77
C ALA A 155 -47.10 9.27 13.06
N GLY A 156 -48.09 8.84 13.86
CA GLY A 156 -48.34 7.42 14.17
C GLY A 156 -48.83 6.56 12.99
N GLN A 157 -49.20 7.16 11.86
CA GLN A 157 -49.69 6.49 10.64
C GLN A 157 -48.72 6.59 9.46
N ARG A 158 -47.52 7.13 9.67
CA ARG A 158 -46.48 7.29 8.63
C ARG A 158 -45.09 6.89 9.14
N HIS A 159 -45.02 5.83 9.94
CA HIS A 159 -43.80 5.48 10.64
C HIS A 159 -42.70 4.97 9.70
N TYR A 160 -43.06 4.21 8.66
CA TYR A 160 -42.13 3.44 7.82
C TYR A 160 -41.72 4.13 6.52
N ARG A 161 -42.56 4.99 5.94
CA ARG A 161 -42.34 5.63 4.62
C ARG A 161 -42.07 7.12 4.68
N THR A 162 -42.04 7.73 5.87
CA THR A 162 -41.73 9.16 6.02
C THR A 162 -40.34 9.52 5.49
N VAL A 163 -39.29 8.78 5.88
CA VAL A 163 -37.91 9.07 5.44
C VAL A 163 -37.78 8.83 3.93
N TRP A 164 -38.38 7.74 3.43
CA TRP A 164 -38.36 7.39 2.01
C TRP A 164 -39.07 8.44 1.15
N ALA A 165 -40.25 8.90 1.57
CA ALA A 165 -40.99 9.95 0.88
C ALA A 165 -40.20 11.26 0.83
N ALA A 166 -39.57 11.68 1.93
CA ALA A 166 -38.72 12.87 1.95
C ALA A 166 -37.51 12.72 1.01
N TYR A 167 -36.88 11.55 0.99
CA TYR A 167 -35.74 11.27 0.11
C TYR A 167 -36.15 11.35 -1.37
N MET A 168 -37.27 10.73 -1.73
CA MET A 168 -37.80 10.74 -3.10
C MET A 168 -38.24 12.14 -3.54
N LEU A 169 -38.85 12.93 -2.64
CA LEU A 169 -39.15 14.35 -2.91
C LEU A 169 -37.87 15.13 -3.24
N GLY A 170 -36.77 14.90 -2.50
CA GLY A 170 -35.47 15.48 -2.80
C GLY A 170 -34.94 15.06 -4.17
N LYS A 171 -34.96 13.75 -4.46
CA LYS A 171 -34.52 13.19 -5.76
C LYS A 171 -35.31 13.73 -6.94
N THR A 172 -36.63 13.88 -6.82
CA THR A 172 -37.45 14.44 -7.90
C THR A 172 -37.23 15.95 -8.03
N CYS A 173 -36.93 16.66 -6.95
CA CYS A 173 -36.54 18.07 -7.02
C CYS A 173 -35.21 18.29 -7.77
N MET A 174 -34.30 17.30 -7.78
CA MET A 174 -33.04 17.38 -8.53
C MET A 174 -33.21 17.33 -10.06
N GLN A 175 -34.32 16.77 -10.56
CA GLN A 175 -34.59 16.61 -11.99
C GLN A 175 -34.90 17.93 -12.71
N ASP A 176 -35.38 18.95 -11.97
CA ASP A 176 -35.67 20.28 -12.49
C ASP A 176 -34.79 21.32 -11.79
N GLU A 177 -34.02 22.07 -12.58
CA GLU A 177 -33.14 23.14 -12.12
C GLU A 177 -33.87 24.15 -11.23
N LYS A 178 -35.15 24.45 -11.52
CA LYS A 178 -35.95 25.42 -10.75
C LYS A 178 -36.28 24.92 -9.35
N THR A 179 -36.39 23.61 -9.16
CA THR A 179 -36.72 23.01 -7.85
C THR A 179 -35.50 22.44 -7.14
N ARG A 180 -34.30 22.52 -7.75
CA ARG A 180 -33.08 21.92 -7.19
C ARG A 180 -32.71 22.48 -5.82
N ALA A 181 -32.97 23.77 -5.58
CA ALA A 181 -32.77 24.37 -4.26
C ALA A 181 -33.66 23.74 -3.18
N ASP A 182 -34.87 23.32 -3.53
CA ASP A 182 -35.81 22.66 -2.60
C ASP A 182 -35.33 21.26 -2.20
N ALA A 183 -34.50 20.61 -3.05
CA ALA A 183 -33.92 19.30 -2.75
C ALA A 183 -33.09 19.33 -1.46
N VAL A 184 -32.35 20.42 -1.22
CA VAL A 184 -31.56 20.64 0.00
C VAL A 184 -32.42 20.50 1.25
N ALA A 185 -33.60 21.16 1.25
CA ALA A 185 -34.53 21.10 2.38
C ALA A 185 -35.11 19.69 2.57
N TRP A 186 -35.42 18.98 1.49
CA TRP A 186 -35.94 17.62 1.56
C TRP A 186 -34.93 16.61 2.09
N PHE A 187 -33.66 16.68 1.67
CA PHE A 187 -32.62 15.82 2.21
C PHE A 187 -32.32 16.12 3.68
N GLY A 188 -32.37 17.40 4.09
CA GLY A 188 -32.33 17.77 5.51
C GLY A 188 -33.46 17.14 6.32
N LYS A 189 -34.69 17.09 5.77
CA LYS A 189 -35.84 16.44 6.41
C LYS A 189 -35.66 14.92 6.56
N CYS A 190 -34.97 14.22 5.66
CA CYS A 190 -34.67 12.79 5.84
C CYS A 190 -33.97 12.55 7.19
N ARG A 191 -32.94 13.35 7.47
CA ARG A 191 -32.17 13.26 8.72
C ARG A 191 -32.96 13.72 9.93
N GLN A 192 -33.77 14.77 9.78
CA GLN A 192 -34.67 15.20 10.83
C GLN A 192 -35.64 14.07 11.23
N TYR A 193 -36.33 13.47 10.26
CA TYR A 193 -37.29 12.41 10.52
C TYR A 193 -36.65 11.15 11.11
N ALA A 194 -35.46 10.76 10.65
CA ALA A 194 -34.73 9.66 11.27
C ALA A 194 -34.41 9.96 12.76
N ARG A 195 -33.99 11.19 13.09
CA ARG A 195 -33.75 11.61 14.49
C ARG A 195 -35.03 11.65 15.34
N GLU A 196 -36.17 11.94 14.71
CA GLU A 196 -37.49 11.91 15.37
C GLU A 196 -38.02 10.47 15.58
N GLY A 197 -37.31 9.45 15.11
CA GLY A 197 -37.64 8.03 15.33
C GLY A 197 -38.54 7.40 14.26
N PHE A 198 -38.64 8.01 13.07
CA PHE A 198 -39.23 7.34 11.90
C PHE A 198 -38.29 6.24 11.39
N ALA A 199 -38.83 5.15 10.84
CA ALA A 199 -38.03 4.03 10.37
C ALA A 199 -37.20 4.43 9.14
N ASP A 200 -35.95 3.99 9.12
CA ASP A 200 -35.01 4.19 8.01
C ASP A 200 -34.21 2.91 7.72
N PRO A 201 -34.87 1.81 7.31
CA PRO A 201 -34.21 0.52 7.11
C PRO A 201 -33.21 0.50 5.94
N LEU A 202 -33.28 1.49 5.03
CA LEU A 202 -32.38 1.67 3.90
C LEU A 202 -31.27 2.69 4.17
N ASN A 203 -31.22 3.27 5.38
CA ASN A 203 -30.24 4.28 5.76
C ASN A 203 -30.24 5.52 4.84
N LEU A 204 -31.40 5.92 4.34
CA LEU A 204 -31.58 7.04 3.42
C LEU A 204 -31.26 8.39 4.08
N ALA A 205 -31.34 8.49 5.41
CA ALA A 205 -30.86 9.65 6.13
C ALA A 205 -29.35 9.86 5.94
N ALA A 206 -28.57 8.78 5.96
CA ALA A 206 -27.14 8.84 5.69
C ALA A 206 -26.85 9.09 4.19
N ASP A 207 -27.52 8.37 3.29
CA ASP A 207 -27.37 8.56 1.83
C ASP A 207 -27.78 9.98 1.37
N SER A 208 -28.68 10.64 2.12
CA SER A 208 -29.11 12.02 1.82
C SER A 208 -27.96 13.04 1.80
N PHE A 209 -26.84 12.78 2.48
CA PHE A 209 -25.69 13.69 2.51
C PHE A 209 -25.08 13.90 1.12
N GLY A 210 -24.84 12.83 0.37
CA GLY A 210 -24.24 12.92 -0.96
C GLY A 210 -25.14 13.65 -1.97
N TRP A 211 -26.45 13.40 -1.91
CA TRP A 211 -27.42 14.08 -2.77
C TRP A 211 -27.62 15.55 -2.39
N GLN A 212 -27.66 15.86 -1.09
CA GLN A 212 -27.70 17.25 -0.64
C GLN A 212 -26.45 18.01 -1.06
N ALA A 213 -25.26 17.41 -0.88
CA ALA A 213 -24.01 18.00 -1.30
C ALA A 213 -24.01 18.29 -2.81
N ARG A 214 -24.55 17.38 -3.63
CA ARG A 214 -24.70 17.61 -5.06
C ARG A 214 -25.67 18.76 -5.38
N ALA A 215 -26.82 18.83 -4.70
CA ALA A 215 -27.78 19.92 -4.86
C ALA A 215 -27.15 21.28 -4.51
N GLU A 216 -26.37 21.33 -3.44
CA GLU A 216 -25.65 22.53 -3.00
C GLU A 216 -24.54 22.91 -3.98
N TYR A 217 -23.80 21.93 -4.51
CA TYR A 217 -22.79 22.17 -5.54
C TYR A 217 -23.42 22.80 -6.80
N ASP A 218 -24.49 22.20 -7.32
CA ASP A 218 -25.19 22.68 -8.51
C ASP A 218 -25.79 24.09 -8.28
N ALA A 219 -26.13 24.43 -7.02
CA ALA A 219 -26.61 25.76 -6.62
C ALA A 219 -25.47 26.77 -6.35
N GLY A 220 -24.20 26.40 -6.53
CA GLY A 220 -23.03 27.24 -6.28
C GLY A 220 -22.63 27.36 -4.79
N ASN A 221 -23.29 26.62 -3.89
CA ASN A 221 -23.03 26.60 -2.46
C ASN A 221 -21.89 25.62 -2.11
N HIS A 222 -20.72 25.80 -2.72
CA HIS A 222 -19.61 24.83 -2.65
C HIS A 222 -19.13 24.53 -1.21
N ALA A 223 -19.14 25.52 -0.32
CA ALA A 223 -18.72 25.34 1.07
C ALA A 223 -19.70 24.44 1.86
N ALA A 224 -21.01 24.55 1.58
CA ALA A 224 -22.00 23.66 2.16
C ALA A 224 -21.83 22.25 1.58
N ALA A 225 -21.66 22.14 0.25
CA ALA A 225 -21.43 20.86 -0.42
C ALA A 225 -20.22 20.12 0.14
N ALA A 226 -19.12 20.84 0.39
CA ALA A 226 -17.91 20.30 1.01
C ALA A 226 -18.20 19.64 2.37
N ARG A 227 -18.96 20.31 3.24
CA ARG A 227 -19.30 19.80 4.58
C ARG A 227 -20.16 18.54 4.48
N HIS A 228 -21.17 18.53 3.59
CA HIS A 228 -22.03 17.36 3.42
C HIS A 228 -21.28 16.17 2.78
N TYR A 229 -20.36 16.39 1.83
CA TYR A 229 -19.50 15.31 1.32
C TYR A 229 -18.53 14.78 2.36
N LEU A 230 -17.94 15.63 3.21
CA LEU A 230 -17.11 15.17 4.31
C LEU A 230 -17.91 14.37 5.34
N GLN A 231 -19.17 14.75 5.58
CA GLN A 231 -20.07 13.99 6.43
C GLN A 231 -20.44 12.63 5.82
N GLN A 232 -20.70 12.57 4.51
CA GLN A 232 -20.90 11.31 3.78
C GLN A 232 -19.68 10.39 3.95
N LEU A 233 -18.47 10.92 3.77
CA LEU A 233 -17.24 10.16 3.95
C LEU A 233 -17.04 9.71 5.40
N ALA A 234 -17.34 10.57 6.38
CA ALA A 234 -17.23 10.25 7.80
C ALA A 234 -18.14 9.09 8.23
N LEU A 235 -19.26 8.90 7.52
CA LEU A 235 -20.17 7.77 7.75
C LEU A 235 -19.68 6.48 7.09
N GLY A 236 -18.70 6.53 6.19
CA GLY A 236 -18.08 5.35 5.55
C GLY A 236 -18.29 5.24 4.04
N ASP A 237 -19.02 6.17 3.41
CA ASP A 237 -19.24 6.13 1.96
C ASP A 237 -18.09 6.81 1.21
N THR A 238 -17.23 5.96 0.63
CA THR A 238 -16.01 6.36 -0.09
C THR A 238 -16.29 7.02 -1.44
N SER A 239 -17.51 6.95 -1.97
CA SER A 239 -17.88 7.65 -3.22
C SER A 239 -17.73 9.18 -3.10
N ALA A 240 -17.85 9.71 -1.87
CA ALA A 240 -17.59 11.11 -1.53
C ALA A 240 -16.17 11.57 -1.93
N ILE A 241 -15.17 10.68 -1.89
CA ILE A 241 -13.77 10.98 -2.27
C ILE A 241 -13.70 11.45 -3.73
N ARG A 242 -14.44 10.79 -4.63
CA ARG A 242 -14.52 11.18 -6.04
C ARG A 242 -15.31 12.48 -6.19
N SER A 243 -16.42 12.61 -5.49
CA SER A 243 -17.32 13.77 -5.57
C SER A 243 -16.66 15.07 -5.12
N MET A 244 -15.84 15.05 -4.06
CA MET A 244 -15.14 16.25 -3.57
C MET A 244 -14.14 16.84 -4.57
N LYS A 245 -13.69 16.08 -5.58
CA LYS A 245 -12.87 16.62 -6.66
C LYS A 245 -13.62 17.65 -7.51
N LEU A 246 -14.96 17.69 -7.48
CA LEU A 246 -15.75 18.75 -8.14
C LEU A 246 -15.56 20.11 -7.48
N LEU A 247 -15.17 20.13 -6.20
CA LEU A 247 -15.00 21.35 -5.41
C LEU A 247 -13.63 22.01 -5.61
N VAL A 248 -12.77 21.43 -6.45
CA VAL A 248 -11.42 21.92 -6.75
C VAL A 248 -11.46 22.79 -8.02
N PRO A 249 -11.37 24.13 -7.92
CA PRO A 249 -11.71 25.01 -9.04
C PRO A 249 -10.77 24.93 -10.25
N ASP A 250 -9.50 24.54 -10.06
CA ASP A 250 -8.49 24.47 -11.11
C ASP A 250 -8.41 23.08 -11.79
N ARG A 251 -9.25 22.11 -11.38
CA ARG A 251 -9.23 20.74 -11.89
C ARG A 251 -9.49 20.64 -13.40
N GLU A 252 -10.43 21.43 -13.92
CA GLU A 252 -10.87 21.36 -15.32
C GLU A 252 -9.85 21.94 -16.31
N THR A 253 -8.80 22.61 -15.81
CA THR A 253 -7.77 23.25 -16.65
C THR A 253 -6.63 22.31 -17.07
N GLY A 254 -6.73 21.01 -16.78
CA GLY A 254 -5.65 20.03 -17.00
C GLY A 254 -4.50 20.11 -15.98
N ALA A 255 -4.32 21.25 -15.30
CA ALA A 255 -3.32 21.44 -14.24
C ALA A 255 -3.59 20.61 -12.96
N GLY A 256 -4.79 20.03 -12.82
CA GLY A 256 -5.19 19.23 -11.65
C GLY A 256 -5.23 17.72 -11.85
N LEU A 257 -4.72 17.20 -12.98
CA LEU A 257 -4.79 15.77 -13.31
C LEU A 257 -3.38 15.18 -13.32
N SER A 258 -3.20 14.04 -12.64
CA SER A 258 -2.05 13.17 -12.88
C SER A 258 -2.05 12.77 -14.36
N PRO A 259 -0.89 12.65 -15.04
CA PRO A 259 -0.81 12.22 -16.44
C PRO A 259 -1.61 10.94 -16.75
N LEU A 260 -1.78 10.05 -15.75
CA LEU A 260 -2.54 8.80 -15.87
C LEU A 260 -4.07 8.97 -15.83
N SER A 261 -4.59 10.16 -15.56
CA SER A 261 -6.02 10.40 -15.30
C SER A 261 -6.75 11.22 -16.37
N PHE A 262 -6.02 11.74 -17.37
CA PHE A 262 -6.64 12.51 -18.46
C PHE A 262 -7.43 11.62 -19.42
N GLU A 263 -6.92 10.42 -19.74
CA GLU A 263 -7.55 9.51 -20.70
C GLU A 263 -8.71 8.68 -20.12
N ALA A 264 -8.73 8.44 -18.81
CA ALA A 264 -9.67 7.51 -18.18
C ALA A 264 -11.00 8.13 -17.70
N LEU A 265 -11.16 9.46 -17.73
CA LEU A 265 -12.26 10.16 -17.05
C LEU A 265 -13.12 11.05 -17.95
N VAL A 266 -12.78 11.21 -19.22
CA VAL A 266 -13.73 11.67 -20.23
C VAL A 266 -14.51 10.43 -20.68
N PRO A 267 -15.84 10.37 -20.55
CA PRO A 267 -16.61 9.37 -21.27
C PRO A 267 -16.37 9.66 -22.75
N GLN A 268 -15.50 8.86 -23.38
CA GLN A 268 -15.37 8.83 -24.82
C GLN A 268 -16.67 8.20 -25.33
N GLY A 269 -17.71 9.04 -25.50
CA GLY A 269 -18.71 8.77 -26.52
C GLY A 269 -17.98 8.59 -27.86
N PRO A 270 -18.57 7.91 -28.86
CA PRO A 270 -17.88 7.63 -30.12
C PRO A 270 -17.28 8.92 -30.68
N GLN A 271 -15.96 9.06 -30.56
CA GLN A 271 -15.22 10.18 -31.11
C GLN A 271 -15.20 9.98 -32.62
N ASP A 272 -15.90 10.86 -33.32
CA ASP A 272 -15.70 11.04 -34.74
C ASP A 272 -14.44 11.89 -34.90
N ASP A 273 -13.29 11.22 -35.09
CA ASP A 273 -11.97 11.83 -35.30
C ASP A 273 -11.91 12.78 -36.52
N SER A 274 -13.01 12.90 -37.27
CA SER A 274 -13.14 13.82 -38.41
C SER A 274 -13.64 15.22 -38.06
N VAL A 275 -14.03 15.50 -36.80
CA VAL A 275 -14.50 16.83 -36.36
C VAL A 275 -13.42 17.54 -35.53
N PRO A 276 -12.79 18.63 -36.03
CA PRO A 276 -11.85 19.43 -35.23
C PRO A 276 -12.55 20.01 -34.01
N HIS A 277 -12.03 19.75 -32.81
CA HIS A 277 -12.41 20.54 -31.63
C HIS A 277 -12.02 22.00 -31.89
N PRO A 278 -12.95 22.97 -31.77
CA PRO A 278 -12.61 24.36 -32.01
C PRO A 278 -11.55 24.80 -30.98
N GLU A 279 -10.35 25.17 -31.45
CA GLU A 279 -9.31 25.74 -30.60
C GLU A 279 -9.83 27.04 -29.96
N LYS A 280 -9.81 27.08 -28.63
CA LYS A 280 -10.24 28.27 -27.87
C LYS A 280 -9.31 29.45 -28.19
N THR A 281 -9.89 30.63 -28.37
CA THR A 281 -9.12 31.87 -28.61
C THR A 281 -8.35 32.30 -27.36
N GLU A 282 -7.28 33.08 -27.53
CA GLU A 282 -6.47 33.60 -26.41
C GLU A 282 -7.30 34.45 -25.41
N GLU A 283 -8.32 35.15 -25.90
CA GLU A 283 -9.26 35.92 -25.05
C GLU A 283 -10.16 35.01 -24.22
N GLN A 284 -10.66 33.91 -24.80
CA GLN A 284 -11.45 32.92 -24.07
C GLN A 284 -10.62 32.21 -23.01
N LEU A 285 -9.37 31.85 -23.32
CA LEU A 285 -8.44 31.26 -22.35
C LEU A 285 -8.14 32.24 -21.19
N LYS A 286 -7.95 33.54 -21.47
CA LYS A 286 -7.77 34.56 -20.43
C LYS A 286 -9.02 34.77 -19.57
N ALA A 287 -10.21 34.76 -20.17
CA ALA A 287 -11.48 34.90 -19.44
C ALA A 287 -11.76 33.68 -18.54
N GLU A 288 -11.49 32.47 -19.02
CA GLU A 288 -11.55 31.23 -18.23
C GLU A 288 -10.54 31.26 -17.09
N ALA A 289 -9.29 31.65 -17.36
CA ALA A 289 -8.25 31.78 -16.33
C ALA A 289 -8.64 32.78 -15.23
N GLY A 290 -9.20 33.94 -15.60
CA GLY A 290 -9.70 34.93 -14.64
C GLY A 290 -10.88 34.39 -13.80
N THR A 291 -11.73 33.56 -14.39
CA THR A 291 -12.84 32.89 -13.68
C THR A 291 -12.32 31.85 -12.68
N VAL A 292 -11.30 31.09 -13.06
CA VAL A 292 -10.65 30.10 -12.18
C VAL A 292 -9.94 30.79 -11.01
N GLU A 293 -9.18 31.87 -11.25
CA GLU A 293 -8.53 32.63 -10.17
C GLU A 293 -9.55 33.16 -9.17
N HIS A 294 -10.68 33.71 -9.64
CA HIS A 294 -11.75 34.19 -8.75
C HIS A 294 -12.34 33.06 -7.90
N LYS A 295 -12.63 31.90 -8.48
CA LYS A 295 -13.14 30.72 -7.75
C LYS A 295 -12.10 30.18 -6.76
N MET A 296 -10.82 30.18 -7.11
CA MET A 296 -9.73 29.77 -6.22
C MET A 296 -9.57 30.73 -5.03
N ILE A 297 -9.69 32.04 -5.24
CA ILE A 297 -9.69 33.03 -4.14
C ILE A 297 -10.90 32.81 -3.22
N ALA A 298 -12.08 32.52 -3.77
CA ALA A 298 -13.26 32.20 -2.98
C ALA A 298 -13.05 30.92 -2.15
N ALA A 299 -12.48 29.87 -2.74
CA ALA A 299 -12.12 28.64 -2.04
C ALA A 299 -11.07 28.87 -0.96
N ALA A 300 -10.08 29.73 -1.18
CA ALA A 300 -9.07 30.07 -0.18
C ALA A 300 -9.66 30.79 1.05
N LYS A 301 -10.73 31.57 0.88
CA LYS A 301 -11.41 32.27 1.99
C LYS A 301 -12.22 31.34 2.88
N ASP A 302 -12.87 30.33 2.32
CA ASP A 302 -13.58 29.32 3.10
C ASP A 302 -12.61 28.28 3.70
N GLU A 303 -12.79 27.96 4.97
CA GLU A 303 -11.89 27.04 5.68
C GLU A 303 -11.87 25.63 5.10
N VAL A 304 -13.05 25.07 4.82
CA VAL A 304 -13.19 23.67 4.39
C VAL A 304 -12.71 23.53 2.96
N LEU A 305 -13.13 24.45 2.08
CA LEU A 305 -12.68 24.46 0.69
C LEU A 305 -11.17 24.67 0.59
N ARG A 306 -10.59 25.57 1.40
CA ARG A 306 -9.12 25.75 1.42
C ARG A 306 -8.39 24.47 1.81
N GLN A 307 -8.89 23.72 2.78
CA GLN A 307 -8.29 22.44 3.19
C GLN A 307 -8.41 21.37 2.10
N ILE A 308 -9.57 21.26 1.44
CA ILE A 308 -9.81 20.34 0.32
C ILE A 308 -8.90 20.68 -0.87
N VAL A 309 -8.83 21.95 -1.28
CA VAL A 309 -7.95 22.37 -2.38
C VAL A 309 -6.49 22.14 -2.04
N THR A 310 -6.06 22.43 -0.81
CA THR A 310 -4.68 22.19 -0.36
C THR A 310 -4.34 20.70 -0.39
N ALA A 311 -5.24 19.83 0.09
CA ALA A 311 -5.07 18.38 0.02
C ALA A 311 -4.95 17.88 -1.43
N HIS A 312 -5.77 18.42 -2.34
CA HIS A 312 -5.72 18.04 -3.74
C HIS A 312 -4.40 18.45 -4.38
N VAL A 313 -4.00 19.71 -4.22
CA VAL A 313 -2.73 20.26 -4.73
C VAL A 313 -1.54 19.42 -4.23
N LEU A 314 -1.48 19.12 -2.93
CA LEU A 314 -0.45 18.26 -2.36
C LEU A 314 -0.44 16.87 -3.01
N SER A 315 -1.59 16.18 -3.03
CA SER A 315 -1.69 14.80 -3.51
C SER A 315 -1.30 14.62 -4.97
N THR A 316 -1.53 15.63 -5.81
CA THR A 316 -1.15 15.59 -7.24
C THR A 316 0.28 16.05 -7.49
N SER A 317 0.93 16.71 -6.52
CA SER A 317 2.26 17.31 -6.70
C SER A 317 3.38 16.60 -5.93
N THR A 318 3.08 15.53 -5.18
CA THR A 318 4.10 14.78 -4.40
C THR A 318 4.41 13.39 -4.93
N SER A 319 3.93 13.01 -6.12
CA SER A 319 4.15 11.70 -6.74
C SER A 319 5.63 11.36 -6.92
N TYR A 320 6.04 10.13 -6.58
CA TYR A 320 7.37 9.59 -6.92
C TYR A 320 7.57 9.39 -8.44
N TRP A 321 6.47 9.34 -9.21
CA TRP A 321 6.43 9.00 -10.64
C TRP A 321 6.58 10.22 -11.55
N SER A 322 6.49 11.43 -10.99
CA SER A 322 6.51 12.67 -11.77
C SER A 322 7.16 13.79 -10.98
N GLU A 323 7.89 14.69 -11.66
CA GLU A 323 8.34 15.91 -11.02
C GLU A 323 7.16 16.66 -10.39
N SER A 324 7.37 17.11 -9.15
CA SER A 324 6.39 17.92 -8.44
C SER A 324 5.99 19.15 -9.26
N ASP A 325 4.70 19.38 -9.48
CA ASP A 325 4.20 20.62 -10.09
C ASP A 325 4.35 21.80 -9.12
N LYS A 326 5.58 22.33 -9.07
CA LYS A 326 5.96 23.49 -8.26
C LYS A 326 5.19 24.74 -8.64
N THR A 327 4.73 24.83 -9.89
CA THR A 327 3.95 25.96 -10.39
C THR A 327 2.59 25.98 -9.71
N ARG A 328 1.85 24.87 -9.73
CA ARG A 328 0.53 24.78 -9.08
C ARG A 328 0.62 25.01 -7.57
N LEU A 329 1.63 24.43 -6.91
CA LEU A 329 1.90 24.67 -5.49
C LEU A 329 2.14 26.16 -5.18
N THR A 330 2.99 26.81 -5.98
CA THR A 330 3.33 28.22 -5.81
C THR A 330 2.13 29.12 -6.05
N THR A 331 1.38 28.88 -7.12
CA THR A 331 0.15 29.61 -7.45
C THR A 331 -0.88 29.52 -6.33
N TRP A 332 -1.08 28.33 -5.75
CA TRP A 332 -2.02 28.16 -4.64
C TRP A 332 -1.60 28.94 -3.39
N LEU A 333 -0.32 28.90 -3.01
CA LEU A 333 0.21 29.65 -1.87
C LEU A 333 0.01 31.16 -2.04
N GLU A 334 0.26 31.69 -3.25
CA GLU A 334 0.05 33.09 -3.57
C GLU A 334 -1.43 33.49 -3.51
N ILE A 335 -2.34 32.62 -3.95
CA ILE A 335 -3.79 32.84 -3.84
C ILE A 335 -4.23 32.89 -2.37
N VAL A 336 -3.72 32.00 -1.52
CA VAL A 336 -4.00 31.99 -0.09
C VAL A 336 -3.48 33.26 0.58
N GLU A 337 -2.30 33.74 0.22
CA GLU A 337 -1.76 35.02 0.73
C GLU A 337 -2.62 36.21 0.28
N LYS A 338 -3.03 36.26 -1.00
CA LYS A 338 -3.95 37.27 -1.54
C LYS A 338 -5.30 37.30 -0.83
N ALA A 339 -5.75 36.16 -0.28
CA ALA A 339 -7.02 36.06 0.43
C ALA A 339 -7.03 36.82 1.78
N LYS A 340 -5.85 37.22 2.31
CA LYS A 340 -5.68 38.04 3.52
C LYS A 340 -6.51 37.55 4.71
N LEU A 341 -6.28 36.30 5.10
CA LEU A 341 -7.05 35.60 6.13
C LEU A 341 -6.65 36.06 7.54
N ASP A 342 -7.64 36.31 8.39
CA ASP A 342 -7.42 36.69 9.80
C ASP A 342 -7.04 35.48 10.69
N ARG A 343 -7.49 34.28 10.33
CA ARG A 343 -7.21 33.02 11.03
C ARG A 343 -6.80 31.93 10.05
N MET A 344 -5.72 31.22 10.37
CA MET A 344 -5.13 30.19 9.53
C MET A 344 -5.33 28.80 10.12
N GLU A 345 -6.47 28.20 9.80
CA GLU A 345 -6.68 26.75 9.98
C GLU A 345 -6.02 25.97 8.84
N GLY A 346 -5.42 24.82 9.16
CA GLY A 346 -4.68 24.01 8.20
C GLY A 346 -3.28 24.55 7.83
N ALA A 347 -2.67 25.36 8.71
CA ALA A 347 -1.35 25.95 8.47
C ALA A 347 -0.25 24.90 8.17
N ALA A 348 -0.30 23.72 8.81
CA ALA A 348 0.64 22.63 8.54
C ALA A 348 0.61 22.18 7.06
N SER A 349 -0.56 21.98 6.47
CA SER A 349 -0.70 21.54 5.07
C SER A 349 -0.19 22.60 4.09
N LEU A 350 -0.41 23.88 4.36
CA LEU A 350 0.18 24.98 3.58
C LEU A 350 1.72 25.01 3.73
N GLY A 351 2.22 24.71 4.93
CA GLY A 351 3.65 24.55 5.17
C GLY A 351 4.26 23.42 4.36
N TRP A 352 3.56 22.30 4.21
CA TRP A 352 3.97 21.22 3.31
C TRP A 352 3.92 21.63 1.84
N ALA A 353 2.90 22.38 1.41
CA ALA A 353 2.85 22.89 0.04
C ALA A 353 4.07 23.80 -0.25
N ALA A 354 4.43 24.66 0.71
CA ALA A 354 5.63 25.49 0.63
C ALA A 354 6.93 24.65 0.64
N TYR A 355 6.99 23.60 1.46
CA TYR A 355 8.14 22.69 1.49
C TYR A 355 8.34 21.98 0.16
N THR A 356 7.26 21.41 -0.41
CA THR A 356 7.26 20.73 -1.71
C THR A 356 7.63 21.69 -2.85
N ALA A 357 7.19 22.95 -2.78
CA ALA A 357 7.58 24.00 -3.71
C ALA A 357 9.06 24.45 -3.56
N GLY A 358 9.79 23.95 -2.56
CA GLY A 358 11.17 24.38 -2.24
C GLY A 358 11.27 25.71 -1.49
N LYS A 359 10.15 26.28 -1.04
CA LYS A 359 10.06 27.54 -0.29
C LYS A 359 10.24 27.30 1.22
N PHE A 360 11.39 26.78 1.64
CA PHE A 360 11.61 26.31 3.03
C PHE A 360 11.45 27.39 4.11
N ALA A 361 11.82 28.64 3.82
CA ALA A 361 11.63 29.75 4.75
C ALA A 361 10.14 30.05 4.98
N GLU A 362 9.31 29.88 3.95
CA GLU A 362 7.86 30.02 4.04
C GLU A 362 7.24 28.83 4.77
N ALA A 363 7.71 27.62 4.47
CA ALA A 363 7.32 26.40 5.21
C ALA A 363 7.57 26.54 6.72
N GLU A 364 8.70 27.12 7.13
CA GLU A 364 8.99 27.39 8.54
C GLU A 364 8.06 28.44 9.16
N LYS A 365 7.60 29.44 8.38
CA LYS A 365 6.59 30.40 8.85
C LYS A 365 5.26 29.69 9.09
N TRP A 366 4.80 28.89 8.12
CA TRP A 366 3.56 28.11 8.23
C TRP A 366 3.60 27.13 9.41
N ALA A 367 4.72 26.42 9.60
CA ALA A 367 4.91 25.52 10.72
C ALA A 367 4.84 26.21 12.11
N ARG A 368 5.15 27.51 12.20
CA ARG A 368 5.00 28.30 13.44
C ARG A 368 3.57 28.78 13.67
N LEU A 369 2.76 28.87 12.61
CA LEU A 369 1.35 29.27 12.67
C LEU A 369 0.45 28.10 13.07
N ASP A 370 0.90 26.86 12.91
CA ASP A 370 0.21 25.66 13.36
C ASP A 370 0.23 25.54 14.89
N LYS A 371 -0.82 26.04 15.56
CA LYS A 371 -0.91 26.12 17.03
C LYS A 371 -2.24 25.56 17.57
N PRO A 372 -2.21 24.56 18.49
CA PRO A 372 -1.03 23.77 18.86
C PRO A 372 -0.50 22.98 17.65
N ALA A 373 0.80 22.69 17.63
CA ALA A 373 1.42 22.00 16.50
C ALA A 373 0.79 20.60 16.32
N SER A 374 0.12 20.41 15.19
CA SER A 374 -0.43 19.14 14.75
C SER A 374 0.70 18.12 14.47
N PRO A 375 0.41 16.82 14.42
CA PRO A 375 1.41 15.82 14.01
C PRO A 375 2.04 16.14 12.65
N LEU A 376 1.23 16.64 11.72
CA LEU A 376 1.69 17.06 10.39
C LEU A 376 2.63 18.27 10.45
N GLY A 377 2.35 19.24 11.33
CA GLY A 377 3.20 20.40 11.56
C GLY A 377 4.51 20.04 12.28
N GLN A 378 4.47 19.13 13.26
CA GLN A 378 5.66 18.61 13.92
C GLN A 378 6.55 17.82 12.95
N TRP A 379 5.96 17.04 12.04
CA TRP A 379 6.71 16.35 10.99
C TRP A 379 7.39 17.35 10.05
N LEU A 380 6.68 18.40 9.62
CA LEU A 380 7.28 19.47 8.81
C LEU A 380 8.48 20.13 9.51
N GLN A 381 8.35 20.43 10.81
CA GLN A 381 9.44 20.95 11.63
C GLN A 381 10.63 19.96 11.66
N ALA A 382 10.36 18.66 11.77
CA ALA A 382 11.40 17.63 11.73
C ALA A 382 12.11 17.57 10.36
N LYS A 383 11.39 17.68 9.24
CA LYS A 383 12.02 17.76 7.90
C LYS A 383 12.91 18.98 7.76
N LEU A 384 12.44 20.14 8.23
CA LEU A 384 13.23 21.36 8.21
C LEU A 384 14.50 21.24 9.07
N ALA A 385 14.41 20.54 10.21
CA ALA A 385 15.58 20.22 11.05
C ALA A 385 16.54 19.24 10.34
N LEU A 386 16.02 18.17 9.73
CA LEU A 386 16.78 17.23 8.90
C LEU A 386 17.59 17.94 7.81
N ARG A 387 16.96 18.86 7.06
CA ARG A 387 17.63 19.63 6.02
C ARG A 387 18.78 20.49 6.54
N LYS A 388 18.69 20.94 7.79
CA LYS A 388 19.75 21.72 8.48
C LYS A 388 20.82 20.82 9.12
N GLY A 389 20.69 19.49 9.03
CA GLY A 389 21.57 18.53 9.69
C GLY A 389 21.32 18.37 11.20
N ASP A 390 20.21 18.91 11.72
CA ASP A 390 19.82 18.77 13.13
C ASP A 390 19.01 17.49 13.34
N PHE A 391 19.72 16.36 13.30
CA PHE A 391 19.14 15.03 13.49
C PHE A 391 18.57 14.81 14.89
N ALA A 392 19.10 15.51 15.90
CA ALA A 392 18.63 15.37 17.29
C ALA A 392 17.21 15.93 17.45
N THR A 393 16.99 17.16 16.96
CA THR A 393 15.64 17.76 16.93
C THR A 393 14.70 16.94 16.06
N ALA A 394 15.15 16.52 14.87
CA ALA A 394 14.34 15.70 13.96
C ALA A 394 13.88 14.39 14.63
N SER A 395 14.78 13.62 15.23
CA SER A 395 14.40 12.36 15.91
C SER A 395 13.46 12.60 17.09
N SER A 396 13.62 13.71 17.83
CA SER A 396 12.80 13.99 19.01
C SER A 396 11.36 14.31 18.62
N LEU A 397 11.18 15.08 17.54
CA LEU A 397 9.85 15.36 16.97
C LEU A 397 9.24 14.10 16.37
N MET A 398 10.00 13.35 15.56
CA MET A 398 9.47 12.17 14.88
C MET A 398 9.11 11.03 15.83
N ALA A 399 9.79 10.89 16.98
CA ALA A 399 9.41 9.94 18.02
C ALA A 399 8.00 10.22 18.61
N VAL A 400 7.53 11.46 18.54
CA VAL A 400 6.17 11.86 18.93
C VAL A 400 5.18 11.70 17.77
N VAL A 401 5.60 12.00 16.54
CA VAL A 401 4.75 11.95 15.35
C VAL A 401 4.40 10.51 14.93
N VAL A 402 5.40 9.63 14.79
CA VAL A 402 5.21 8.28 14.21
C VAL A 402 4.10 7.48 14.90
N PRO A 403 3.98 7.46 16.24
CA PRO A 403 2.90 6.74 16.93
C PRO A 403 1.50 7.32 16.73
N GLN A 404 1.38 8.59 16.31
CA GLN A 404 0.09 9.26 16.10
C GLN A 404 -0.45 9.09 14.68
N LEU A 405 0.39 8.64 13.75
CA LEU A 405 -0.04 8.37 12.39
C LEU A 405 -0.88 7.08 12.35
N PRO A 406 -1.90 7.00 11.47
CA PRO A 406 -2.72 5.80 11.30
C PRO A 406 -1.85 4.55 11.14
N ASP A 407 -2.31 3.42 11.67
CA ASP A 407 -1.58 2.17 11.56
C ASP A 407 -1.78 1.51 10.19
N ASP A 408 -1.24 2.18 9.18
CA ASP A 408 -1.16 1.76 7.79
C ASP A 408 0.21 1.15 7.46
N ALA A 409 1.02 0.86 8.49
CA ALA A 409 2.45 0.54 8.47
C ALA A 409 2.84 -0.82 7.86
N ALA A 410 2.07 -1.27 6.90
CA ALA A 410 2.25 -2.52 6.21
C ALA A 410 2.01 -2.33 4.72
N THR A 411 0.97 -1.59 4.34
CA THR A 411 0.59 -1.40 2.94
C THR A 411 1.55 -0.46 2.21
N ARG A 412 2.20 -0.96 1.15
CA ARG A 412 2.69 -0.11 0.06
C ARG A 412 1.47 0.12 -0.84
N TYR A 413 1.17 1.36 -1.23
CA TYR A 413 0.33 1.54 -2.42
C TYR A 413 1.16 1.08 -3.63
N GLU A 414 0.51 0.63 -4.70
CA GLU A 414 1.18 0.43 -6.00
C GLU A 414 2.06 1.66 -6.36
N ASP A 415 1.65 2.85 -5.91
CA ASP A 415 2.27 4.13 -6.22
C ASP A 415 3.27 4.69 -5.18
N GLY A 416 3.54 4.04 -4.03
CA GLY A 416 4.54 4.57 -3.07
C GLY A 416 4.40 4.17 -1.59
N TYR A 417 5.24 4.78 -0.74
CA TYR A 417 5.21 4.62 0.71
C TYR A 417 4.08 5.43 1.36
N LEU A 418 3.34 4.76 2.24
CA LEU A 418 2.36 5.41 3.09
C LEU A 418 2.99 6.37 4.12
N PRO A 419 2.22 7.34 4.63
CA PRO A 419 2.74 8.38 5.52
C PRO A 419 3.51 7.85 6.72
N LYS A 420 3.03 6.78 7.39
CA LYS A 420 3.71 6.22 8.56
C LYS A 420 5.06 5.59 8.22
N ALA A 421 5.16 4.91 7.08
CA ALA A 421 6.42 4.34 6.59
C ALA A 421 7.45 5.46 6.31
N SER A 422 7.05 6.51 5.61
CA SER A 422 7.92 7.66 5.35
C SER A 422 8.37 8.38 6.63
N ALA A 423 7.43 8.59 7.57
CA ALA A 423 7.73 9.19 8.87
C ALA A 423 8.68 8.32 9.71
N ALA A 424 8.50 7.00 9.68
CA ALA A 424 9.36 6.04 10.35
C ALA A 424 10.76 6.01 9.73
N ALA A 425 10.88 6.16 8.41
CA ALA A 425 12.16 6.29 7.73
C ALA A 425 12.91 7.57 8.12
N ASP A 426 12.22 8.71 8.19
CA ASP A 426 12.80 9.97 8.71
C ASP A 426 13.32 9.80 10.15
N LEU A 427 12.55 9.11 11.02
CA LEU A 427 12.97 8.79 12.38
C LEU A 427 14.20 7.86 12.40
N GLY A 428 14.14 6.76 11.64
CA GLY A 428 15.19 5.74 11.56
C GLY A 428 16.51 6.31 11.07
N ALA A 429 16.48 7.13 10.03
CA ALA A 429 17.65 7.80 9.49
C ALA A 429 18.22 8.85 10.46
N SER A 430 17.35 9.61 11.14
CA SER A 430 17.77 10.58 12.17
C SER A 430 18.49 9.91 13.33
N LEU A 431 17.99 8.76 13.79
CA LEU A 431 18.59 7.98 14.86
C LEU A 431 19.89 7.31 14.41
N LEU A 432 19.95 6.84 13.15
CA LEU A 432 21.15 6.25 12.56
C LEU A 432 22.30 7.26 12.50
N ALA A 433 22.03 8.47 12.03
CA ALA A 433 23.02 9.56 11.98
C ALA A 433 23.62 9.89 13.36
N GLN A 434 22.85 9.64 14.44
CA GLN A 434 23.28 9.82 15.83
C GLN A 434 23.98 8.58 16.42
N GLY A 435 24.12 7.48 15.68
CA GLY A 435 24.69 6.22 16.17
C GLY A 435 23.77 5.41 17.09
N LYS A 436 22.47 5.73 17.15
CA LYS A 436 21.45 5.04 17.95
C LYS A 436 20.89 3.84 17.18
N PHE A 437 21.70 2.80 17.00
CA PHE A 437 21.39 1.71 16.06
C PHE A 437 20.17 0.87 16.44
N LYS A 438 19.96 0.59 17.73
CA LYS A 438 18.82 -0.23 18.17
C LYS A 438 17.49 0.50 17.96
N GLU A 439 17.46 1.79 18.26
CA GLU A 439 16.31 2.66 18.06
C GLU A 439 16.07 2.92 16.57
N SER A 440 17.14 3.07 15.79
CA SER A 440 17.06 3.17 14.33
C SER A 440 16.45 1.92 13.70
N LEU A 441 16.89 0.72 14.11
CA LEU A 441 16.29 -0.54 13.71
C LEU A 441 14.79 -0.57 14.06
N ALA A 442 14.44 -0.20 15.28
CA ALA A 442 13.04 -0.19 15.72
C ALA A 442 12.17 0.72 14.84
N ALA A 443 12.66 1.90 14.51
CA ALA A 443 11.95 2.86 13.67
C ALA A 443 11.72 2.31 12.25
N PHE A 444 12.79 1.94 11.53
CA PHE A 444 12.67 1.39 10.18
C PHE A 444 11.79 0.13 10.14
N TRP A 445 11.98 -0.78 11.09
CA TRP A 445 11.20 -2.01 11.18
C TRP A 445 9.71 -1.74 11.42
N SER A 446 9.37 -0.82 12.33
CA SER A 446 7.97 -0.45 12.61
C SER A 446 7.27 0.23 11.44
N GLY A 447 8.02 0.84 10.53
CA GLY A 447 7.52 1.50 9.33
C GLY A 447 7.41 0.59 8.10
N GLY A 448 7.77 -0.69 8.19
CA GLY A 448 7.80 -1.57 7.02
C GLY A 448 9.00 -1.35 6.08
N CYS A 449 9.99 -0.53 6.48
CA CYS A 449 11.18 -0.24 5.67
C CYS A 449 12.21 -1.38 5.78
N TRP A 450 11.89 -2.56 5.22
CA TRP A 450 12.68 -3.79 5.42
C TRP A 450 14.13 -3.65 5.02
N PHE A 451 14.43 -3.09 3.85
CA PHE A 451 15.80 -3.00 3.36
C PHE A 451 16.71 -2.13 4.24
N ASP A 452 16.17 -1.04 4.82
CA ASP A 452 16.88 -0.21 5.79
C ASP A 452 17.02 -0.93 7.15
N ALA A 453 15.95 -1.58 7.62
CA ALA A 453 15.96 -2.35 8.86
C ALA A 453 16.95 -3.52 8.81
N GLY A 454 16.96 -4.28 7.71
CA GLY A 454 17.86 -5.40 7.46
C GLY A 454 19.31 -4.95 7.41
N TYR A 455 19.61 -3.82 6.77
CA TYR A 455 20.95 -3.22 6.81
C TYR A 455 21.40 -2.92 8.24
N VAL A 456 20.56 -2.26 9.06
CA VAL A 456 20.91 -1.94 10.45
C VAL A 456 21.08 -3.23 11.28
N ALA A 457 20.19 -4.20 11.14
CA ALA A 457 20.23 -5.47 11.85
C ALA A 457 21.47 -6.32 11.50
N GLU A 458 21.77 -6.48 10.22
CA GLU A 458 22.86 -7.34 9.73
C GLU A 458 24.22 -6.66 9.89
N ARG A 459 24.33 -5.38 9.54
CA ARG A 459 25.64 -4.69 9.45
C ARG A 459 26.02 -3.92 10.70
N LEU A 460 25.03 -3.44 11.47
CA LEU A 460 25.29 -2.50 12.55
C LEU A 460 25.02 -3.07 13.93
N LEU A 461 24.08 -3.98 14.15
CA LEU A 461 23.90 -4.59 15.48
C LEU A 461 24.92 -5.71 15.74
N GLY A 462 25.36 -5.84 16.99
CA GLY A 462 26.03 -7.06 17.46
C GLY A 462 25.04 -8.22 17.59
N THR A 463 25.53 -9.46 17.57
CA THR A 463 24.67 -10.66 17.59
C THR A 463 23.75 -10.69 18.82
N ASP A 464 24.31 -10.45 20.01
CA ASP A 464 23.50 -10.46 21.23
C ASP A 464 22.53 -9.28 21.30
N GLU A 465 22.89 -8.11 20.75
CA GLU A 465 21.98 -6.96 20.63
C GLU A 465 20.79 -7.30 19.72
N LEU A 466 21.06 -7.93 18.57
CA LEU A 466 20.04 -8.37 17.61
C LEU A 466 19.12 -9.45 18.22
N VAL A 467 19.70 -10.48 18.85
CA VAL A 467 18.92 -11.55 19.49
C VAL A 467 18.05 -11.00 20.61
N ALA A 468 18.57 -10.09 21.44
CA ALA A 468 17.78 -9.43 22.47
C ALA A 468 16.65 -8.58 21.88
N PHE A 469 16.89 -7.89 20.76
CA PHE A 469 15.86 -7.14 20.06
C PHE A 469 14.75 -8.06 19.50
N VAL A 470 15.12 -9.16 18.84
CA VAL A 470 14.17 -10.15 18.30
C VAL A 470 13.32 -10.76 19.41
N LYS A 471 13.95 -11.18 20.51
CA LYS A 471 13.25 -11.77 21.67
C LYS A 471 12.21 -10.83 22.28
N ALA A 472 12.50 -9.52 22.30
CA ALA A 472 11.62 -8.53 22.89
C ALA A 472 10.48 -8.07 21.96
N ASN A 473 10.67 -8.12 20.64
CA ASN A 473 9.76 -7.45 19.70
C ASN A 473 9.20 -8.33 18.59
N ALA A 474 9.91 -9.38 18.16
CA ALA A 474 9.63 -10.08 16.90
C ALA A 474 9.26 -11.56 17.05
N MET A 475 9.40 -12.18 18.22
CA MET A 475 9.14 -13.62 18.42
C MET A 475 7.73 -14.01 17.99
N LEU A 476 7.64 -14.97 17.08
CA LEU A 476 6.41 -15.64 16.65
C LEU A 476 6.42 -17.10 17.12
N THR A 477 5.25 -17.68 17.33
CA THR A 477 5.08 -19.14 17.49
C THR A 477 5.21 -19.86 16.15
N ASP A 478 5.47 -21.16 16.15
CA ASP A 478 5.50 -21.96 14.92
C ASP A 478 4.13 -21.95 14.22
N GLU A 479 3.02 -21.93 14.97
CA GLU A 479 1.65 -21.81 14.43
C GLU A 479 1.44 -20.47 13.73
N GLU A 480 1.83 -19.35 14.36
CA GLU A 480 1.75 -18.03 13.72
C GLU A 480 2.56 -18.00 12.41
N ARG A 481 3.72 -18.64 12.36
CA ARG A 481 4.58 -18.67 11.17
C ARG A 481 4.03 -19.57 10.05
N ALA A 482 3.30 -20.62 10.39
CA ALA A 482 2.68 -21.53 9.43
C ALA A 482 1.41 -20.94 8.78
N ASN A 483 0.82 -19.91 9.38
CA ASN A 483 -0.39 -19.27 8.86
C ASN A 483 -0.10 -18.53 7.54
N GLN A 484 -0.63 -19.09 6.45
CA GLN A 484 -0.63 -18.47 5.13
C GLN A 484 -1.63 -17.30 5.12
N PRO A 485 -1.28 -16.17 4.48
CA PRO A 485 -2.25 -15.10 4.25
C PRO A 485 -3.38 -15.61 3.33
N GLY A 486 -4.57 -15.00 3.46
CA GLY A 486 -5.65 -15.21 2.48
C GLY A 486 -5.35 -14.54 1.14
N ASP A 487 -6.30 -14.55 0.21
CA ASP A 487 -6.14 -13.95 -1.13
C ASP A 487 -5.78 -12.45 -1.07
N GLU A 488 -6.30 -11.74 -0.06
CA GLU A 488 -5.95 -10.34 0.22
C GLU A 488 -4.99 -10.21 1.40
N ARG A 489 -3.85 -9.55 1.17
CA ARG A 489 -2.81 -9.35 2.18
C ARG A 489 -3.19 -8.21 3.12
N THR A 490 -3.41 -8.51 4.40
CA THR A 490 -3.80 -7.51 5.40
C THR A 490 -2.58 -6.82 6.03
N PRO A 491 -2.76 -5.66 6.69
CA PRO A 491 -1.68 -5.06 7.49
C PRO A 491 -1.11 -5.97 8.59
N ALA A 492 -1.91 -6.90 9.12
CA ALA A 492 -1.46 -7.88 10.10
C ALA A 492 -0.52 -8.93 9.47
N ASP A 493 -0.77 -9.32 8.22
CA ASP A 493 0.08 -10.26 7.47
C ASP A 493 1.47 -9.68 7.24
N MET A 494 1.56 -8.44 6.77
CA MET A 494 2.86 -7.84 6.48
C MET A 494 3.66 -7.60 7.77
N ARG A 495 3.01 -7.23 8.89
CA ARG A 495 3.68 -7.17 10.20
C ARG A 495 4.20 -8.53 10.66
N ARG A 496 3.45 -9.60 10.44
CA ARG A 496 3.86 -10.96 10.76
C ARG A 496 5.08 -11.37 9.93
N GLU A 497 5.10 -11.04 8.65
CA GLU A 497 6.24 -11.29 7.78
C GLU A 497 7.48 -10.50 8.21
N MET A 498 7.34 -9.22 8.54
CA MET A 498 8.44 -8.40 9.06
C MET A 498 9.03 -8.97 10.37
N ARG A 499 8.20 -9.56 11.23
CA ARG A 499 8.63 -10.31 12.44
C ARG A 499 9.39 -11.58 12.05
N ASN A 500 8.83 -12.35 11.12
CA ASN A 500 9.41 -13.59 10.60
C ASN A 500 10.78 -13.35 9.95
N ASN A 501 10.93 -12.29 9.17
CA ASN A 501 12.17 -11.93 8.50
C ASN A 501 13.27 -11.60 9.52
N LEU A 502 12.95 -10.86 10.58
CA LEU A 502 13.90 -10.54 11.66
C LEU A 502 14.33 -11.80 12.44
N MET A 503 13.40 -12.72 12.72
CA MET A 503 13.73 -14.00 13.33
C MET A 503 14.67 -14.81 12.44
N ASN A 504 14.37 -14.92 11.15
CA ASN A 504 15.21 -15.64 10.19
C ASN A 504 16.60 -15.02 10.07
N LEU A 505 16.71 -13.69 9.91
CA LEU A 505 17.99 -12.97 9.85
C LEU A 505 18.85 -13.27 11.08
N ALA A 506 18.29 -13.15 12.28
CA ALA A 506 19.00 -13.48 13.52
C ALA A 506 19.37 -14.97 13.61
N GLY A 507 18.47 -15.87 13.19
CA GLY A 507 18.72 -17.31 13.12
C GLY A 507 19.90 -17.66 12.23
N ARG A 508 19.90 -17.17 10.98
CA ARG A 508 21.00 -17.39 10.02
C ARG A 508 22.33 -16.87 10.55
N ARG A 509 22.33 -15.70 11.19
CA ARG A 509 23.54 -15.14 11.81
C ARG A 509 24.09 -16.00 12.94
N LEU A 510 23.24 -16.51 13.81
CA LEU A 510 23.64 -17.43 14.87
C LEU A 510 24.23 -18.72 14.28
N ILE A 511 23.70 -19.24 13.18
CA ILE A 511 24.28 -20.38 12.47
C ILE A 511 25.68 -20.05 11.93
N ARG A 512 25.87 -18.89 11.29
CA ARG A 512 27.21 -18.45 10.82
C ARG A 512 28.24 -18.34 11.96
N GLU A 513 27.79 -18.01 13.16
CA GLU A 513 28.61 -17.86 14.36
C GLU A 513 28.69 -19.16 15.20
N ASP A 514 28.28 -20.30 14.64
CA ASP A 514 28.31 -21.63 15.26
C ASP A 514 27.41 -21.78 16.52
N ARG A 515 26.52 -20.82 16.77
CA ARG A 515 25.49 -20.84 17.83
C ARG A 515 24.24 -21.61 17.38
N ASN A 516 24.49 -22.82 16.91
CA ASN A 516 23.56 -23.68 16.20
C ASN A 516 22.20 -23.91 16.90
N ALA A 517 22.23 -24.25 18.19
CA ALA A 517 21.02 -24.56 18.93
C ALA A 517 20.09 -23.33 19.07
N GLU A 518 20.66 -22.14 19.29
CA GLU A 518 19.89 -20.90 19.35
C GLU A 518 19.39 -20.47 17.96
N GLY A 519 20.25 -20.58 16.94
CA GLY A 519 19.89 -20.20 15.57
C GLY A 519 18.72 -21.03 15.03
N ARG A 520 18.77 -22.36 15.26
CA ARG A 520 17.70 -23.29 14.85
C ARG A 520 16.32 -22.90 15.39
N LEU A 521 16.24 -22.35 16.61
CA LEU A 521 14.98 -21.92 17.22
C LEU A 521 14.37 -20.69 16.54
N LEU A 522 15.19 -19.87 15.89
CA LEU A 522 14.72 -18.65 15.21
C LEU A 522 14.44 -18.88 13.72
N LEU A 523 15.06 -19.89 13.10
CA LEU A 523 14.78 -20.26 11.71
C LEU A 523 13.34 -20.72 11.51
N GLY A 524 12.74 -20.32 10.39
CA GLY A 524 11.43 -20.77 9.91
C GLY A 524 11.49 -22.19 9.40
N GLU A 525 10.34 -22.77 9.08
CA GLU A 525 10.23 -24.20 8.77
C GLU A 525 11.20 -24.64 7.67
N GLU A 526 11.16 -24.01 6.49
CA GLU A 526 12.01 -24.40 5.36
C GLU A 526 13.51 -24.20 5.64
N PRO A 527 14.00 -23.02 6.08
CA PRO A 527 15.40 -22.86 6.48
C PRO A 527 15.85 -23.82 7.60
N ARG A 528 14.96 -24.15 8.55
CA ARG A 528 15.23 -25.06 9.66
C ARG A 528 15.40 -26.50 9.16
N LYS A 529 14.57 -26.96 8.22
CA LYS A 529 14.70 -28.27 7.57
C LYS A 529 16.03 -28.40 6.83
N LEU A 530 16.41 -27.39 6.03
CA LEU A 530 17.68 -27.37 5.31
C LEU A 530 18.88 -27.43 6.26
N PHE A 531 18.85 -26.63 7.33
CA PHE A 531 19.88 -26.65 8.37
C PHE A 531 20.00 -28.02 9.05
N ASP A 532 18.88 -28.63 9.44
CA ASP A 532 18.87 -29.94 10.11
C ASP A 532 19.41 -31.04 9.18
N LEU A 533 18.99 -31.03 7.91
CA LEU A 533 19.47 -31.96 6.90
C LEU A 533 20.97 -31.80 6.65
N PHE A 534 21.46 -30.55 6.53
CA PHE A 534 22.89 -30.27 6.40
C PHE A 534 23.69 -30.86 7.58
N ARG A 535 23.19 -30.72 8.81
CA ARG A 535 23.84 -31.29 10.00
C ARG A 535 23.83 -32.81 10.01
N GLU A 536 22.72 -33.43 9.63
CA GLU A 536 22.60 -34.88 9.53
C GLU A 536 23.60 -35.45 8.51
N LEU A 537 23.62 -34.88 7.31
CA LEU A 537 24.52 -35.30 6.23
C LEU A 537 25.99 -35.07 6.61
N GLY A 538 26.30 -33.96 7.28
CA GLY A 538 27.63 -33.71 7.84
C GLY A 538 28.04 -34.78 8.87
N ALA A 539 27.14 -35.19 9.76
CA ALA A 539 27.41 -36.26 10.73
C ALA A 539 27.62 -37.61 10.03
N LYS A 540 26.77 -37.94 9.05
CA LYS A 540 26.88 -39.18 8.25
C LYS A 540 28.18 -39.23 7.45
N GLY A 541 28.58 -38.12 6.84
CA GLY A 541 29.80 -37.98 6.04
C GLY A 541 31.09 -38.08 6.86
N ASN A 542 31.07 -37.53 8.09
CA ASN A 542 32.21 -37.54 9.00
C ASN A 542 32.32 -38.82 9.83
N ASN A 543 31.28 -39.66 9.91
CA ASN A 543 31.32 -40.93 10.63
C ASN A 543 32.14 -41.98 9.88
N GLU A 544 33.33 -42.29 10.38
CA GLU A 544 34.27 -43.25 9.78
C GLU A 544 33.76 -44.70 9.73
N LYS A 545 32.72 -45.03 10.51
CA LYS A 545 32.08 -46.34 10.50
C LYS A 545 31.25 -46.57 9.23
N ASN A 546 30.85 -45.51 8.55
CA ASN A 546 30.06 -45.60 7.32
C ASN A 546 30.96 -45.93 6.12
N PRO A 547 30.48 -46.68 5.12
CA PRO A 547 31.21 -46.95 3.89
C PRO A 547 31.67 -45.66 3.19
N LYS A 548 32.87 -45.68 2.59
CA LYS A 548 33.46 -44.50 1.93
C LYS A 548 32.54 -43.86 0.89
N LYS A 549 31.84 -44.67 0.07
CA LYS A 549 30.90 -44.16 -0.95
C LYS A 549 29.69 -43.48 -0.33
N GLU A 550 29.15 -44.00 0.77
CA GLU A 550 28.04 -43.37 1.50
C GLU A 550 28.46 -42.06 2.17
N ARG A 551 29.67 -42.04 2.75
CA ARG A 551 30.25 -40.83 3.32
C ARG A 551 30.47 -39.76 2.26
N ALA A 552 31.04 -40.15 1.12
CA ALA A 552 31.24 -39.27 -0.01
C ALA A 552 29.92 -38.67 -0.50
N ARG A 553 28.89 -39.52 -0.66
CA ARG A 553 27.56 -39.05 -1.08
C ARG A 553 26.95 -38.06 -0.08
N ALA A 554 27.02 -38.37 1.21
CA ALA A 554 26.50 -37.48 2.25
C ALA A 554 27.25 -36.13 2.30
N LEU A 555 28.58 -36.13 2.16
CA LEU A 555 29.38 -34.90 2.09
C LEU A 555 29.05 -34.07 0.84
N PHE A 556 28.80 -34.72 -0.29
CA PHE A 556 28.41 -34.03 -1.52
C PHE A 556 27.01 -33.43 -1.43
N GLU A 557 26.04 -34.16 -0.89
CA GLU A 557 24.67 -33.63 -0.66
C GLU A 557 24.70 -32.46 0.33
N ALA A 558 25.49 -32.55 1.41
CA ALA A 558 25.70 -31.43 2.32
C ALA A 558 26.36 -30.23 1.61
N ALA A 559 27.25 -30.47 0.64
CA ALA A 559 27.86 -29.41 -0.14
C ALA A 559 26.83 -28.68 -1.01
N CYS A 560 25.91 -29.40 -1.66
CA CYS A 560 24.84 -28.80 -2.45
C CYS A 560 23.92 -27.91 -1.58
N ILE A 561 23.53 -28.38 -0.39
CA ILE A 561 22.69 -27.59 0.54
C ILE A 561 23.42 -26.31 1.02
N LEU A 562 24.73 -26.40 1.23
CA LEU A 562 25.53 -25.26 1.66
C LEU A 562 25.77 -24.25 0.54
N GLU A 563 25.83 -24.71 -0.70
CA GLU A 563 25.99 -23.82 -1.85
C GLU A 563 24.76 -22.93 -2.04
N ASP A 564 23.56 -23.50 -1.89
CA ASP A 564 22.30 -22.74 -1.81
C ASP A 564 22.00 -22.22 -0.38
N GLY A 565 23.07 -21.84 0.33
CA GLY A 565 23.01 -21.52 1.75
C GLY A 565 22.29 -20.22 2.11
N SER A 566 21.81 -19.44 1.11
CA SER A 566 21.27 -18.09 1.29
C SER A 566 20.14 -18.04 2.33
N SER A 567 19.20 -18.98 2.23
CA SER A 567 17.98 -19.05 3.03
C SER A 567 18.17 -19.47 4.49
N TRP A 568 19.27 -20.17 4.83
CA TRP A 568 19.48 -20.76 6.17
C TRP A 568 20.80 -20.37 6.86
N CYS A 569 21.82 -19.95 6.11
CA CYS A 569 23.07 -19.44 6.67
C CYS A 569 23.56 -18.14 6.00
N GLY A 570 22.86 -17.62 4.99
CA GLY A 570 23.22 -16.38 4.28
C GLY A 570 22.91 -15.10 5.05
N THR A 571 23.62 -14.04 4.70
CA THR A 571 23.31 -12.67 5.16
C THR A 571 22.00 -12.21 4.53
N GLU A 572 21.39 -11.15 5.07
CA GLU A 572 20.21 -10.56 4.44
C GLU A 572 20.45 -10.15 2.98
N ASP A 573 21.65 -9.67 2.67
CA ASP A 573 22.03 -9.28 1.31
C ASP A 573 22.11 -10.48 0.36
N ASP A 574 22.46 -11.66 0.88
CA ASP A 574 22.51 -12.90 0.09
C ASP A 574 21.09 -13.38 -0.25
N VAL A 575 20.12 -13.22 0.68
CA VAL A 575 18.70 -13.56 0.45
C VAL A 575 18.10 -12.64 -0.61
N VAL A 576 18.27 -11.33 -0.47
CA VAL A 576 17.76 -10.35 -1.45
C VAL A 576 18.36 -10.61 -2.84
N ARG A 577 19.66 -10.92 -2.92
CA ARG A 577 20.30 -11.27 -4.19
C ARG A 577 19.68 -12.51 -4.84
N ALA A 578 19.39 -13.54 -4.06
CA ALA A 578 18.79 -14.78 -4.54
C ALA A 578 17.36 -14.55 -5.05
N GLU A 579 16.55 -13.78 -4.32
CA GLU A 579 15.16 -13.48 -4.69
C GLU A 579 15.05 -12.59 -5.94
N TRP A 580 15.93 -11.60 -6.10
CA TRP A 580 15.84 -10.58 -7.17
C TRP A 580 16.80 -10.83 -8.34
N GLY A 581 17.44 -12.01 -8.41
CA GLY A 581 18.27 -12.42 -9.56
C GLY A 581 19.44 -11.49 -9.89
N GLY A 582 19.94 -10.71 -8.92
CA GLY A 582 20.98 -9.71 -9.12
C GLY A 582 20.51 -8.30 -9.49
N TYR A 583 19.21 -8.10 -9.78
CA TYR A 583 18.59 -6.79 -10.03
C TYR A 583 18.19 -6.03 -8.76
N ALA A 584 18.72 -6.43 -7.60
CA ALA A 584 18.43 -5.76 -6.34
C ALA A 584 18.80 -4.26 -6.41
N PRO A 585 17.98 -3.36 -5.84
CA PRO A 585 18.25 -1.92 -5.75
C PRO A 585 19.66 -1.73 -5.17
N GLU A 586 20.49 -0.89 -5.83
CA GLU A 586 21.93 -0.69 -5.62
C GLU A 586 22.60 -1.73 -4.70
N HIS A 587 23.36 -2.68 -5.27
CA HIS A 587 24.04 -3.77 -4.55
C HIS A 587 24.41 -3.36 -3.11
N PRO A 588 24.02 -4.10 -2.06
CA PRO A 588 24.22 -3.71 -0.65
C PRO A 588 25.66 -3.31 -0.28
N GLU A 589 26.64 -3.77 -1.06
CA GLU A 589 28.03 -3.33 -1.01
C GLU A 589 28.21 -1.84 -1.35
N ALA A 590 27.49 -1.30 -2.33
CA ALA A 590 27.45 0.12 -2.69
C ALA A 590 26.97 0.99 -1.52
N LEU A 591 25.88 0.61 -0.84
CA LEU A 591 25.43 1.31 0.36
C LEU A 591 26.53 1.30 1.43
N VAL A 592 27.12 0.13 1.72
CA VAL A 592 28.19 0.02 2.75
C VAL A 592 29.40 0.88 2.38
N GLN A 593 29.82 0.90 1.12
CA GLN A 593 30.90 1.78 0.65
C GLN A 593 30.53 3.26 0.80
N SER A 594 29.29 3.63 0.46
CA SER A 594 28.80 4.99 0.64
C SER A 594 28.86 5.40 2.11
N ARG A 595 28.34 4.57 3.02
CA ARG A 595 28.35 4.83 4.47
C ARG A 595 29.79 4.91 5.02
N MET A 596 30.70 4.07 4.55
CA MET A 596 32.11 4.10 4.94
C MET A 596 32.84 5.37 4.50
N THR A 597 32.59 5.82 3.26
CA THR A 597 33.26 6.98 2.66
C THR A 597 32.56 8.31 2.94
N GLY A 598 31.29 8.28 3.34
CA GLY A 598 30.42 9.44 3.47
C GLY A 598 29.95 10.02 2.13
N LYS A 599 30.16 9.29 1.02
CA LYS A 599 29.88 9.76 -0.34
C LYS A 599 29.10 8.74 -1.15
N SER A 600 28.12 9.21 -1.91
CA SER A 600 27.30 8.40 -2.81
C SER A 600 27.43 8.87 -4.25
N LYS A 601 27.08 8.01 -5.20
CA LYS A 601 26.87 8.41 -6.60
C LYS A 601 25.70 9.41 -6.65
N ALA A 602 25.82 10.43 -7.50
CA ALA A 602 24.70 11.33 -7.79
C ALA A 602 23.73 10.64 -8.75
N SER A 603 22.42 10.73 -8.46
CA SER A 603 21.36 10.24 -9.34
C SER A 603 21.40 10.95 -10.72
N GLY A 604 21.22 10.19 -11.82
CA GLY A 604 21.08 10.73 -13.18
C GLY A 604 22.36 11.07 -13.96
N GLY A 605 23.50 10.45 -13.64
CA GLY A 605 24.67 10.48 -14.51
C GLY A 605 24.63 9.31 -15.49
N ASP A 606 24.36 9.57 -16.77
CA ASP A 606 24.42 8.55 -17.82
C ASP A 606 25.79 7.83 -17.73
N GLU A 607 25.78 6.50 -17.64
CA GLU A 607 26.99 5.66 -17.82
C GLU A 607 27.39 5.57 -19.31
N GLU A 608 26.91 6.48 -20.15
CA GLU A 608 27.36 6.61 -21.54
C GLU A 608 28.64 7.46 -21.58
N ASP A 609 29.72 6.81 -22.02
CA ASP A 609 31.03 7.39 -22.35
C ASP A 609 31.90 7.89 -21.19
N GLY A 610 32.43 6.96 -20.39
CA GLY A 610 33.75 7.11 -19.74
C GLY A 610 33.93 8.31 -18.79
N ASP A 611 32.85 9.00 -18.44
CA ASP A 611 32.89 10.22 -17.66
C ASP A 611 32.89 9.90 -16.15
N LYS A 612 33.62 10.71 -15.38
CA LYS A 612 33.87 10.43 -13.95
C LYS A 612 32.56 10.49 -13.17
N VAL A 613 32.16 9.35 -12.57
CA VAL A 613 31.04 9.26 -11.62
C VAL A 613 31.11 10.38 -10.59
N LYS A 614 30.12 11.28 -10.63
CA LYS A 614 30.04 12.42 -9.71
C LYS A 614 29.60 11.93 -8.33
N LEU A 615 30.50 12.04 -7.35
CA LEU A 615 30.21 11.72 -5.96
C LEU A 615 29.66 12.95 -5.23
N VAL A 616 28.60 12.75 -4.45
CA VAL A 616 27.98 13.76 -3.58
C VAL A 616 28.08 13.33 -2.12
N ASP A 617 28.11 14.29 -1.21
CA ASP A 617 28.10 13.99 0.22
C ASP A 617 26.75 13.38 0.62
N ASN A 618 26.80 12.38 1.50
CA ASN A 618 25.61 11.74 2.03
C ASN A 618 24.77 12.75 2.80
N PHE A 619 23.47 12.79 2.52
CA PHE A 619 22.53 13.60 3.27
C PHE A 619 22.41 13.10 4.72
N VAL A 620 22.30 11.78 4.89
CA VAL A 620 22.36 11.14 6.21
C VAL A 620 23.81 10.75 6.46
N PRO A 621 24.55 11.48 7.31
CA PRO A 621 25.95 11.14 7.56
C PRO A 621 26.06 9.83 8.33
N SER A 622 27.18 9.14 8.16
CA SER A 622 27.53 8.02 9.04
C SER A 622 28.21 8.52 10.30
N SER A 623 27.82 7.98 11.45
CA SER A 623 28.49 8.26 12.72
C SER A 623 29.86 7.57 12.80
N ASP A 624 30.76 8.04 13.67
CA ASP A 624 32.04 7.36 13.92
C ASP A 624 31.84 5.93 14.42
N SER A 625 30.84 5.72 15.29
CA SER A 625 30.44 4.40 15.77
C SER A 625 30.00 3.49 14.63
N GLU A 626 29.32 4.02 13.62
CA GLU A 626 28.83 3.25 12.49
C GLU A 626 29.98 2.81 11.61
N ARG A 627 30.86 3.74 11.21
CA ARG A 627 32.08 3.41 10.45
C ARG A 627 32.94 2.39 11.19
N LYS A 628 33.06 2.50 12.52
CA LYS A 628 33.77 1.53 13.34
C LYS A 628 33.12 0.14 13.29
N ARG A 629 31.80 0.05 13.42
CA ARG A 629 31.07 -1.24 13.35
C ARG A 629 31.17 -1.85 11.95
N LEU A 630 31.05 -1.05 10.90
CA LEU A 630 31.24 -1.51 9.51
C LEU A 630 32.66 -2.01 9.24
N ALA A 631 33.68 -1.33 9.77
CA ALA A 631 35.08 -1.77 9.63
C ALA A 631 35.38 -3.08 10.39
N GLN A 632 34.66 -3.34 11.49
CA GLN A 632 34.76 -4.56 12.29
C GLN A 632 33.90 -5.70 11.72
N GLY A 633 32.77 -5.36 11.10
CA GLY A 633 31.77 -6.27 10.56
C GLY A 633 32.23 -6.90 9.25
N ARG A 634 32.94 -8.03 9.34
CA ARG A 634 33.12 -8.94 8.21
C ARG A 634 31.99 -9.94 8.21
N ALA A 635 30.80 -9.52 7.77
CA ALA A 635 29.77 -10.50 7.47
C ALA A 635 30.32 -11.47 6.42
N ALA A 636 30.22 -12.77 6.69
CA ALA A 636 30.57 -13.80 5.73
C ALA A 636 29.65 -13.64 4.53
N SER A 637 30.15 -13.12 3.41
CA SER A 637 29.35 -13.02 2.18
C SER A 637 29.08 -14.41 1.61
N MET A 638 28.08 -14.53 0.71
CA MET A 638 27.84 -15.73 -0.12
C MET A 638 29.11 -16.45 -0.58
N ARG A 639 30.11 -15.67 -0.92
CA ARG A 639 31.45 -16.10 -1.32
C ARG A 639 32.14 -17.04 -0.33
N GLN A 640 31.82 -16.99 0.96
CA GLN A 640 32.45 -17.81 1.98
C GLN A 640 31.82 -19.20 2.07
N TYR A 641 30.48 -19.30 2.14
CA TYR A 641 29.83 -20.60 2.22
C TYR A 641 29.88 -21.35 0.89
N VAL A 642 29.86 -20.68 -0.27
CA VAL A 642 30.08 -21.32 -1.59
C VAL A 642 31.48 -21.94 -1.68
N ARG A 643 32.52 -21.28 -1.15
CA ARG A 643 33.87 -21.87 -1.05
C ARG A 643 33.92 -23.05 -0.09
N GLN A 644 33.19 -22.98 1.03
CA GLN A 644 33.10 -24.10 1.97
C GLN A 644 32.36 -25.29 1.35
N ALA A 645 31.30 -25.05 0.57
CA ALA A 645 30.58 -26.07 -0.19
C ALA A 645 31.51 -26.76 -1.19
N SER A 646 32.25 -26.00 -2.00
CA SER A 646 33.25 -26.55 -2.92
C SER A 646 34.32 -27.38 -2.18
N ALA A 647 34.84 -26.88 -1.07
CA ALA A 647 35.81 -27.64 -0.24
C ALA A 647 35.20 -28.94 0.32
N LEU A 648 33.92 -28.94 0.70
CA LEU A 648 33.21 -30.11 1.18
C LEU A 648 32.99 -31.15 0.06
N ALA A 649 32.69 -30.70 -1.16
CA ALA A 649 32.61 -31.55 -2.35
C ALA A 649 34.00 -32.13 -2.72
N VAL A 650 35.08 -31.36 -2.63
CA VAL A 650 36.45 -31.89 -2.81
C VAL A 650 36.76 -32.95 -1.75
N LYS A 651 36.33 -32.76 -0.50
CA LYS A 651 36.44 -33.77 0.57
C LYS A 651 35.63 -35.03 0.25
N ALA A 652 34.45 -34.89 -0.36
CA ALA A 652 33.66 -36.03 -0.85
C ALA A 652 34.42 -36.80 -1.95
N ALA A 653 34.96 -36.10 -2.95
CA ALA A 653 35.72 -36.70 -4.04
C ALA A 653 37.00 -37.41 -3.57
N ALA A 654 37.61 -36.98 -2.46
CA ALA A 654 38.77 -37.65 -1.88
C ALA A 654 38.46 -39.05 -1.32
N LEU A 655 37.19 -39.35 -1.04
CA LEU A 655 36.74 -40.66 -0.55
C LEU A 655 36.36 -41.62 -1.70
N LEU A 656 36.28 -41.12 -2.93
CA LEU A 656 35.91 -41.89 -4.12
C LEU A 656 37.15 -42.39 -4.89
N PRO A 657 37.04 -43.52 -5.61
CA PRO A 657 38.15 -44.05 -6.41
C PRO A 657 38.52 -43.14 -7.59
N ASP A 658 39.77 -43.22 -8.05
CA ASP A 658 40.21 -42.55 -9.27
C ASP A 658 39.59 -43.19 -10.53
N ASN A 659 39.42 -42.39 -11.58
CA ASN A 659 38.83 -42.79 -12.87
C ASN A 659 37.40 -43.38 -12.79
N THR A 660 36.60 -42.94 -11.83
CA THR A 660 35.14 -43.19 -11.80
C THR A 660 34.38 -41.92 -12.18
N GLU A 661 33.27 -42.04 -12.91
CA GLU A 661 32.43 -40.89 -13.29
C GLU A 661 31.96 -40.11 -12.06
N GLU A 662 31.69 -40.76 -10.93
CA GLU A 662 31.30 -40.08 -9.68
C GLU A 662 32.36 -39.09 -9.18
N THR A 663 33.65 -39.44 -9.25
CA THR A 663 34.75 -38.56 -8.80
C THR A 663 34.90 -37.38 -9.76
N ALA A 664 34.77 -37.63 -11.07
CA ALA A 664 34.84 -36.59 -12.09
C ALA A 664 33.68 -35.59 -11.95
N ASP A 665 32.46 -36.09 -11.72
CA ASP A 665 31.25 -35.30 -11.54
C ASP A 665 31.33 -34.37 -10.31
N VAL A 666 31.67 -34.94 -9.14
CA VAL A 666 31.80 -34.15 -7.90
C VAL A 666 32.85 -33.06 -8.02
N LEU A 667 34.02 -33.37 -8.61
CA LEU A 667 35.07 -32.37 -8.81
C LEU A 667 34.65 -31.33 -9.86
N ASN A 668 33.98 -31.73 -10.93
CA ASN A 668 33.46 -30.81 -11.95
C ASN A 668 32.49 -29.81 -11.31
N GLN A 669 31.52 -30.30 -10.52
CA GLN A 669 30.57 -29.43 -9.82
C GLN A 669 31.25 -28.53 -8.78
N ALA A 670 32.18 -29.07 -7.98
CA ALA A 670 32.92 -28.30 -6.99
C ALA A 670 33.70 -27.14 -7.62
N GLY A 671 34.31 -27.37 -8.79
CA GLY A 671 35.03 -26.36 -9.54
C GLY A 671 34.12 -25.27 -10.10
N ARG A 672 32.96 -25.65 -10.65
CA ARG A 672 31.97 -24.71 -11.21
C ARG A 672 31.45 -23.71 -10.20
N TRP A 673 31.11 -24.16 -9.00
CA TRP A 673 30.64 -23.27 -7.94
C TRP A 673 31.62 -22.12 -7.62
N ILE A 674 32.92 -22.33 -7.83
CA ILE A 674 33.94 -21.34 -7.49
C ILE A 674 34.67 -20.75 -8.71
N GLN A 675 34.32 -21.11 -9.93
CA GLN A 675 35.09 -20.76 -11.13
C GLN A 675 35.19 -19.23 -11.35
N ASP A 676 34.09 -18.51 -11.09
CA ASP A 676 34.02 -17.04 -11.22
C ASP A 676 34.34 -16.33 -9.89
N LEU A 677 34.51 -17.09 -8.80
CA LEU A 677 34.61 -16.60 -7.43
C LEU A 677 36.03 -16.71 -6.85
N ASP A 678 36.75 -17.77 -7.21
CA ASP A 678 38.07 -18.17 -6.75
C ASP A 678 38.75 -18.98 -7.86
N ASN A 679 39.17 -18.29 -8.90
CA ASN A 679 39.84 -18.88 -10.06
C ASN A 679 41.07 -19.74 -9.67
N PRO A 680 41.98 -19.31 -8.76
CA PRO A 680 43.08 -20.17 -8.28
C PRO A 680 42.62 -21.43 -7.54
N GLY A 681 41.50 -21.37 -6.82
CA GLY A 681 40.86 -22.55 -6.22
C GLY A 681 40.30 -23.49 -7.27
N ALA A 682 39.62 -22.95 -8.27
CA ALA A 682 39.05 -23.68 -9.39
C ALA A 682 40.13 -24.39 -10.21
N ASP A 683 41.23 -23.72 -10.53
CA ASP A 683 42.40 -24.31 -11.22
C ASP A 683 42.94 -25.55 -10.50
N LYS A 684 43.03 -25.50 -9.17
CA LYS A 684 43.47 -26.66 -8.37
C LYS A 684 42.53 -27.85 -8.52
N ILE A 685 41.22 -27.61 -8.62
CA ILE A 685 40.22 -28.65 -8.82
C ILE A 685 40.30 -29.20 -10.25
N TYR A 686 40.49 -28.34 -11.26
CA TYR A 686 40.76 -28.75 -12.64
C TYR A 686 41.96 -29.71 -12.72
N TYR A 687 43.10 -29.38 -12.09
CA TYR A 687 44.26 -30.27 -12.05
C TYR A 687 43.99 -31.60 -11.32
N GLN A 688 43.09 -31.63 -10.34
CA GLN A 688 42.67 -32.89 -9.74
C GLN A 688 41.90 -33.77 -10.72
N ILE A 689 41.03 -33.18 -11.56
CA ILE A 689 40.30 -33.91 -12.61
C ILE A 689 41.28 -34.47 -13.64
N GLU A 690 42.22 -33.65 -14.12
CA GLU A 690 43.24 -34.07 -15.08
C GLU A 690 44.07 -35.27 -14.56
N LYS A 691 44.45 -35.22 -13.29
CA LYS A 691 45.28 -36.25 -12.66
C LYS A 691 44.49 -37.52 -12.30
N ARG A 692 43.30 -37.37 -11.70
CA ARG A 692 42.55 -38.47 -11.08
C ARG A 692 41.50 -39.09 -12.01
N CYS A 693 40.97 -38.33 -12.96
CA CYS A 693 39.84 -38.73 -13.79
C CYS A 693 40.07 -38.71 -15.32
N PRO A 694 41.29 -38.84 -15.88
CA PRO A 694 41.53 -38.63 -17.32
C PRO A 694 40.86 -39.67 -18.23
N LYS A 695 40.38 -40.80 -17.68
CA LYS A 695 39.73 -41.88 -18.46
C LYS A 695 38.21 -41.78 -18.52
N THR A 696 37.61 -40.92 -17.69
CA THR A 696 36.16 -40.71 -17.60
C THR A 696 35.64 -39.83 -18.74
N GLY A 697 34.34 -39.91 -19.05
CA GLY A 697 33.67 -39.04 -20.02
C GLY A 697 33.74 -37.57 -19.60
N ILE A 698 33.34 -37.28 -18.35
CA ILE A 698 33.40 -35.93 -17.78
C ILE A 698 34.84 -35.42 -17.77
N GLY A 699 35.80 -36.21 -17.29
CA GLY A 699 37.20 -35.82 -17.22
C GLY A 699 37.80 -35.52 -18.60
N LYS A 700 37.50 -36.32 -19.62
CA LYS A 700 37.94 -36.04 -21.00
C LYS A 700 37.36 -34.73 -21.52
N ALA A 701 36.07 -34.48 -21.31
CA ALA A 701 35.41 -33.26 -21.76
C ALA A 701 35.92 -32.01 -21.02
N VAL A 702 36.18 -32.09 -19.71
CA VAL A 702 36.81 -31.00 -18.94
C VAL A 702 38.23 -30.70 -19.43
N ILE A 703 39.03 -31.75 -19.70
CA ILE A 703 40.39 -31.59 -20.23
C ILE A 703 40.36 -30.97 -21.63
N GLU A 704 39.46 -31.43 -22.51
CA GLU A 704 39.30 -30.90 -23.88
C GLU A 704 38.85 -29.45 -23.88
N LYS A 705 37.90 -29.08 -23.01
CA LYS A 705 37.44 -27.71 -22.85
C LYS A 705 38.47 -26.80 -22.16
N HIS A 706 39.49 -27.40 -21.52
CA HIS A 706 40.39 -26.73 -20.58
C HIS A 706 39.65 -26.00 -19.44
N TRP A 707 38.42 -26.42 -19.13
CA TRP A 707 37.56 -25.81 -18.13
C TRP A 707 36.38 -26.72 -17.78
N PHE A 708 35.62 -26.39 -16.74
CA PHE A 708 34.48 -27.19 -16.29
C PHE A 708 33.31 -27.23 -17.29
N ILE A 709 32.51 -28.30 -17.24
CA ILE A 709 31.38 -28.56 -18.15
C ILE A 709 30.04 -28.58 -17.41
N GLU A 710 28.92 -28.44 -18.11
CA GLU A 710 27.58 -28.55 -17.51
C GLU A 710 27.37 -29.88 -16.77
N PRO A 711 26.51 -29.94 -15.74
CA PRO A 711 26.42 -31.08 -14.86
C PRO A 711 25.48 -32.12 -15.45
N ASP A 712 26.03 -33.24 -15.90
CA ASP A 712 25.27 -34.36 -16.47
C ASP A 712 25.69 -35.72 -15.89
N GLY A 713 26.41 -35.70 -14.77
CA GLY A 713 27.07 -36.86 -14.21
C GLY A 713 26.18 -37.75 -13.32
N PRO A 714 26.69 -38.88 -12.82
CA PRO A 714 25.92 -39.83 -12.05
C PRO A 714 25.36 -39.28 -10.73
N TRP A 715 25.94 -38.21 -10.18
CA TRP A 715 25.51 -37.60 -8.91
C TRP A 715 24.79 -36.28 -9.11
N THR A 716 25.03 -35.58 -10.22
CA THR A 716 24.38 -34.31 -10.58
C THR A 716 23.26 -34.46 -11.61
N GLY A 717 23.33 -35.39 -12.57
CA GLY A 717 22.38 -35.61 -13.67
C GLY A 717 21.14 -36.46 -13.34
N GLY A 718 21.07 -37.06 -12.13
CA GLY A 718 19.87 -37.73 -11.60
C GLY A 718 19.01 -36.83 -10.70
N ALA A 719 19.51 -35.63 -10.38
CA ALA A 719 18.81 -34.61 -9.63
C ALA A 719 18.59 -33.44 -10.58
N GLY A 720 17.37 -33.35 -11.13
CA GLY A 720 16.97 -32.18 -11.89
C GLY A 720 17.31 -30.92 -11.10
N THR A 721 17.94 -29.97 -11.78
CA THR A 721 17.98 -28.55 -11.44
C THR A 721 16.70 -28.15 -10.69
N GLY A 722 16.83 -27.72 -9.44
CA GLY A 722 15.78 -26.99 -8.69
C GLY A 722 14.62 -27.79 -8.08
N ASP A 723 14.02 -28.77 -8.77
CA ASP A 723 12.65 -29.20 -8.43
C ASP A 723 12.50 -30.48 -7.57
N SER A 724 13.60 -31.10 -7.12
CA SER A 724 13.54 -32.40 -6.43
C SER A 724 13.72 -32.38 -4.91
N PHE A 725 13.96 -31.21 -4.31
CA PHE A 725 14.08 -31.07 -2.85
C PHE A 725 12.74 -30.79 -2.15
N ASP A 726 11.65 -30.62 -2.91
CA ASP A 726 10.29 -30.34 -2.43
C ASP A 726 9.49 -31.60 -1.99
N LYS A 727 10.12 -32.78 -1.94
CA LYS A 727 9.44 -33.99 -1.44
C LYS A 727 9.99 -34.39 -0.07
N ALA A 728 9.31 -33.92 0.96
CA ALA A 728 9.29 -34.56 2.27
C ALA A 728 9.10 -36.09 2.09
N PRO A 729 9.75 -36.93 2.90
CA PRO A 729 9.59 -38.37 2.78
C PRO A 729 8.14 -38.75 3.10
N GLU A 730 7.39 -39.19 2.08
CA GLU A 730 6.14 -39.92 2.28
C GLU A 730 6.42 -41.11 3.20
N GLU A 731 5.70 -41.17 4.32
CA GLU A 731 5.59 -42.35 5.16
C GLU A 731 5.22 -43.55 4.29
N LYS A 732 6.21 -44.39 3.98
CA LYS A 732 5.91 -45.75 3.55
C LYS A 732 5.46 -46.53 4.77
N SER A 733 4.14 -46.69 4.88
CA SER A 733 3.52 -47.56 5.86
C SER A 733 4.13 -48.96 5.81
N ARG A 734 4.55 -49.42 6.98
CA ARG A 734 4.34 -50.78 7.47
C ARG A 734 4.19 -50.76 8.97
#